data_AF-A0A1Q7BN72-F1
#
_entry.id   AF-A0A1Q7BN72-F1
#
_cell.length_a   1.000
_cell.length_b   1.000
_cell.length_c   1.000
_cell.angle_alpha   90.00
_cell.angle_beta   90.00
_cell.angle_gamma   90.00
#
_symmetry.space_group_name_H-M   'P 1'
#
loop_
_entity.id
_entity.type
_entity.pdbx_description
1 polymer ?
#
loop_
_entity_poly.entity_id
_entity_poly.type
_entity_poly.pdbx_seq_one_letter_code
_entity_poly.pdbx_strand_id
1 'polypeptide(L)'
;MYIAAAFYAFSMAFLGLQRPRSIRLGYAVASLLAASILLTDHFVTGVQEYWWGHYPRWGAYSIPFFFYYFGYLGASFIEYFRSYQKASSPIKRNQISHVLIAFLVASLGSVDFLPTFGYEFYPFGYLAAFFLFCVLTYAILRYRLMDISIVINKGVAYSLLLCVIFVPSYLAIAVSHRATLYSIPPLLAGTIIFASGLWTVFKNPRATTNRLFGLLCLSLCFWLFGIFMVYSSPHETEALFWGKFIYVGVVFIPAVFSQFCANFLQSKREKNLTRLNYFISALFAFLISTSYLIDGQYKFFWGYYPRAGLLHPLFLVYFLWVTSLSLRKLYRGFQAAEGQSEPEATRIKFAFLAFTVGYAACIDFVQSYGIEFYPMGYLFVTLMAMIICYAILKFQVMDIAPAGTRTHALPYGYALMLIPFYIVVLMLVRLFTGSTQYLLAGILVALFLIFSGILVNLQRITEKAVEKILFRKTHDAYETLSAFSKALVKILDLKTLSEEIERTLVTVLGVETVTLYLFDKEKDVYAPVSTYGPDPRTGGRIRLAADEELPRYLAMGQAILVREEMEHFSRTEEQRALIDALRRVKADVCIPFVNKNALIGFCVLGPRSTPQMYSDQDLRLLTMLAQAAAIALDNAMLYEELKRSESIVRRTDRLRSLETIAGGFAHEVRNPLTSIKTFIQLTPERKDDPEFIGQFSTVVAEDVARIERLIQEILDYARYMQPKFQEDDINVIVESCLYFVRFKADSKAALVKKDLAADLPSVLLDRQQIKQVLLN
;
A
#
# COMPACT_ATOMS: atom_id res chain seq x y z
N MET A 1 -19.04 32.60 1.00
CA MET A 1 -20.20 31.74 1.28
C MET A 1 -19.83 30.30 1.63
N TYR A 2 -19.10 29.56 0.79
CA TYR A 2 -18.88 28.10 0.99
C TYR A 2 -17.87 27.68 2.07
N ILE A 3 -17.07 28.60 2.60
CA ILE A 3 -15.95 28.29 3.52
C ILE A 3 -16.43 27.53 4.76
N ALA A 4 -17.53 27.96 5.39
CA ALA A 4 -18.03 27.32 6.62
C ALA A 4 -18.52 25.88 6.40
N ALA A 5 -19.26 25.61 5.32
CA ALA A 5 -19.66 24.24 4.98
C ALA A 5 -18.47 23.35 4.61
N ALA A 6 -17.51 23.87 3.85
CA ALA A 6 -16.29 23.13 3.51
C ALA A 6 -15.45 22.79 4.75
N PHE A 7 -15.34 23.76 5.65
CA PHE A 7 -14.68 23.59 6.94
C PHE A 7 -15.34 22.50 7.79
N TYR A 8 -16.67 22.52 7.91
CA TYR A 8 -17.41 21.49 8.63
C TYR A 8 -17.31 20.12 7.97
N ALA A 9 -17.39 20.06 6.63
CA ALA A 9 -17.20 18.81 5.89
C ALA A 9 -15.82 18.20 6.13
N PHE A 10 -14.76 19.02 6.09
CA PHE A 10 -13.41 18.60 6.44
C PHE A 10 -13.33 18.10 7.89
N SER A 11 -13.92 18.85 8.83
CA SER A 11 -13.92 18.50 10.25
C SER A 11 -14.57 17.14 10.49
N MET A 12 -15.72 16.88 9.86
CA MET A 12 -16.42 15.58 9.96
C MET A 12 -15.59 14.45 9.37
N ALA A 13 -14.99 14.66 8.20
CA ALA A 13 -14.15 13.66 7.55
C ALA A 13 -12.90 13.34 8.38
N PHE A 14 -12.22 14.36 8.90
CA PHE A 14 -11.03 14.21 9.74
C PHE A 14 -11.32 13.47 11.05
N LEU A 15 -12.46 13.75 11.68
CA LEU A 15 -12.90 13.08 12.90
C LEU A 15 -13.50 11.68 12.65
N GLY A 16 -13.71 11.29 11.39
CA GLY A 16 -14.35 10.01 11.02
C GLY A 16 -15.86 9.96 11.29
N LEU A 17 -16.52 11.12 11.36
CA LEU A 17 -17.95 11.24 11.66
C LEU A 17 -18.76 11.34 10.35
N GLN A 18 -19.80 10.52 10.21
CA GLN A 18 -20.68 10.59 9.04
C GLN A 18 -21.88 11.51 9.29
N ARG A 19 -21.83 12.73 8.76
CA ARG A 19 -22.94 13.72 8.81
C ARG A 19 -23.37 14.20 7.41
N PRO A 20 -23.72 13.32 6.46
CA PRO A 20 -23.93 13.68 5.06
C PRO A 20 -25.15 14.60 4.84
N ARG A 21 -26.15 14.58 5.73
CA ARG A 21 -27.32 15.48 5.66
C ARG A 21 -26.93 16.92 6.00
N SER A 22 -26.23 17.13 7.13
CA SER A 22 -25.77 18.46 7.56
C SER A 22 -24.78 19.09 6.58
N ILE A 23 -23.92 18.28 5.98
CA ILE A 23 -22.99 18.75 4.93
C ILE A 23 -23.76 19.21 3.69
N ARG A 24 -24.69 18.39 3.17
CA ARG A 24 -25.51 18.77 2.00
C ARG A 24 -26.35 20.01 2.26
N LEU A 25 -26.96 20.11 3.44
CA LEU A 25 -27.70 21.30 3.85
C LEU A 25 -26.81 22.54 3.85
N GLY A 26 -25.58 22.42 4.37
CA GLY A 26 -24.64 23.54 4.46
C GLY A 26 -24.22 24.07 3.09
N TYR A 27 -24.01 23.17 2.13
CA TYR A 27 -23.73 23.56 0.75
C TYR A 27 -24.97 24.14 0.05
N ALA A 28 -26.16 23.59 0.28
CA ALA A 28 -27.40 24.15 -0.27
C ALA A 28 -27.68 25.57 0.21
N VAL A 29 -27.54 25.82 1.52
CA VAL A 29 -27.67 27.16 2.11
C VAL A 29 -26.60 28.11 1.57
N ALA A 30 -25.35 27.65 1.44
CA ALA A 30 -24.29 28.46 0.84
C ALA A 30 -24.58 28.84 -0.62
N SER A 31 -25.19 27.94 -1.41
CA SER A 31 -25.59 28.22 -2.79
C SER A 31 -26.74 29.21 -2.86
N LEU A 32 -27.72 29.14 -1.95
CA LEU A 32 -28.79 30.13 -1.85
C LEU A 32 -28.24 31.52 -1.49
N LEU A 33 -27.35 31.60 -0.49
CA LEU A 33 -26.71 32.86 -0.10
C LEU A 33 -25.82 33.42 -1.22
N ALA A 34 -25.09 32.57 -1.94
CA ALA A 34 -24.30 32.97 -3.10
C ALA A 34 -25.18 33.51 -4.23
N ALA A 35 -26.32 32.86 -4.51
CA ALA A 35 -27.30 33.34 -5.47
C ALA A 35 -27.90 34.69 -5.05
N SER A 36 -28.20 34.90 -3.76
CA SER A 36 -28.70 36.19 -3.29
C SER A 36 -27.71 37.34 -3.50
N ILE A 37 -26.40 37.09 -3.38
CA ILE A 37 -25.39 38.11 -3.66
C ILE A 37 -25.33 38.45 -5.16
N LEU A 38 -25.45 37.45 -6.03
CA LEU A 38 -25.34 37.63 -7.47
C LEU A 38 -26.60 38.24 -8.10
N LEU A 39 -27.77 38.00 -7.49
CA LEU A 39 -29.07 38.37 -8.05
C LEU A 39 -29.66 39.64 -7.42
N THR A 40 -29.13 40.11 -6.28
CA THR A 40 -29.69 41.25 -5.55
C THR A 40 -28.63 42.15 -4.91
N ASP A 41 -28.89 43.46 -4.89
CA ASP A 41 -28.02 44.46 -4.27
C ASP A 41 -28.26 44.62 -2.75
N HIS A 42 -29.19 43.85 -2.18
CA HIS A 42 -29.54 43.95 -0.76
C HIS A 42 -28.50 43.31 0.17
N PHE A 43 -27.71 42.36 -0.34
CA PHE A 43 -26.64 41.72 0.44
C PHE A 43 -25.40 42.63 0.51
N VAL A 44 -24.94 43.13 -0.63
CA VAL A 44 -23.84 44.10 -0.74
C VAL A 44 -24.42 45.40 -1.27
N THR A 45 -24.67 46.35 -0.37
CA THR A 45 -25.40 47.59 -0.68
C THR A 45 -24.52 48.68 -1.30
N GLY A 46 -23.21 48.44 -1.38
CA GLY A 46 -22.26 49.39 -1.95
C GLY A 46 -20.83 49.12 -1.49
N VAL A 47 -20.00 50.16 -1.57
CA VAL A 47 -18.58 50.14 -1.21
C VAL A 47 -18.29 51.31 -0.28
N GLN A 48 -17.42 51.09 0.70
CA GLN A 48 -16.89 52.10 1.61
C GLN A 48 -15.41 52.32 1.34
N GLU A 49 -14.95 53.54 1.51
CA GLU A 49 -13.55 53.92 1.37
C GLU A 49 -12.88 53.97 2.75
N TYR A 50 -11.74 53.32 2.87
CA TYR A 50 -10.87 53.33 4.04
C TYR A 50 -9.47 53.80 3.64
N TRP A 51 -8.60 54.11 4.61
CA TRP A 51 -7.22 54.56 4.32
C TRP A 51 -6.36 53.53 3.56
N TRP A 52 -6.75 52.25 3.58
CA TRP A 52 -6.10 51.18 2.81
C TRP A 52 -6.81 50.83 1.50
N GLY A 53 -7.89 51.53 1.15
CA GLY A 53 -8.64 51.34 -0.09
C GLY A 53 -10.12 51.00 0.11
N HIS A 54 -10.73 50.49 -0.94
CA HIS A 54 -12.18 50.25 -1.01
C HIS A 54 -12.56 48.88 -0.42
N TYR A 55 -13.63 48.84 0.36
CA TYR A 55 -14.15 47.61 0.97
C TYR A 55 -15.68 47.50 0.82
N PRO A 56 -16.26 46.30 0.61
CA PRO A 56 -17.70 46.16 0.41
C PRO A 56 -18.51 46.51 1.66
N ARG A 57 -19.62 47.23 1.48
CA ARG A 57 -20.60 47.53 2.53
C ARG A 57 -21.72 46.49 2.50
N TRP A 58 -21.95 45.83 3.63
CA TRP A 58 -22.95 44.77 3.72
C TRP A 58 -24.29 45.29 4.27
N GLY A 59 -25.38 44.84 3.65
CA GLY A 59 -26.74 45.18 4.06
C GLY A 59 -27.32 44.18 5.07
N ALA A 60 -28.55 44.45 5.54
CA ALA A 60 -29.23 43.59 6.52
C ALA A 60 -29.43 42.13 6.04
N TYR A 61 -29.44 41.89 4.74
CA TYR A 61 -29.55 40.55 4.14
C TYR A 61 -28.29 39.70 4.35
N SER A 62 -27.21 40.29 4.87
CA SER A 62 -26.01 39.55 5.29
C SER A 62 -26.15 38.86 6.65
N ILE A 63 -27.14 39.23 7.46
CA ILE A 63 -27.34 38.66 8.81
C ILE A 63 -27.51 37.12 8.79
N PRO A 64 -28.34 36.52 7.92
CA PRO A 64 -28.45 35.06 7.81
C PRO A 64 -27.11 34.37 7.49
N PHE A 65 -26.22 35.03 6.74
CA PHE A 65 -24.90 34.47 6.45
C PHE A 65 -24.06 34.31 7.71
N PHE A 66 -24.10 35.25 8.66
CA PHE A 66 -23.33 35.13 9.91
C PHE A 66 -23.83 34.01 10.81
N PHE A 67 -25.15 33.84 10.93
CA PHE A 67 -25.74 32.69 11.63
C PHE A 67 -25.30 31.38 11.02
N TYR A 68 -25.32 31.30 9.68
CA TYR A 68 -24.82 30.14 8.95
C TYR A 68 -23.31 29.93 9.17
N TYR A 69 -22.49 30.97 9.01
CA TYR A 69 -21.03 30.90 9.05
C TYR A 69 -20.54 30.49 10.45
N PHE A 70 -20.96 31.23 11.48
CA PHE A 70 -20.58 30.94 12.87
C PHE A 70 -21.27 29.70 13.41
N GLY A 71 -22.48 29.37 12.95
CA GLY A 71 -23.17 28.13 13.32
C GLY A 71 -22.41 26.89 12.88
N TYR A 72 -21.95 26.83 11.63
CA TYR A 72 -21.14 25.71 11.13
C TYR A 72 -19.74 25.68 11.75
N LEU A 73 -19.12 26.84 11.99
CA LEU A 73 -17.83 26.94 12.67
C LEU A 73 -17.92 26.42 14.12
N GLY A 74 -18.92 26.88 14.87
CA GLY A 74 -19.19 26.44 16.25
C GLY A 74 -19.53 24.96 16.33
N ALA A 75 -20.35 24.44 15.40
CA ALA A 75 -20.66 23.02 15.32
C ALA A 75 -19.38 22.17 15.11
N SER A 76 -18.47 22.61 14.24
CA SER A 76 -17.16 21.94 14.09
C SER A 76 -16.35 21.95 15.38
N PHE A 77 -16.24 23.09 16.07
CA PHE A 77 -15.49 23.18 17.32
C PHE A 77 -16.07 22.29 18.43
N ILE A 78 -17.39 22.20 18.54
CA ILE A 78 -18.07 21.29 19.47
C ILE A 78 -17.70 19.83 19.17
N GLU A 79 -17.69 19.43 17.90
CA GLU A 79 -17.34 18.06 17.51
C GLU A 79 -15.85 17.76 17.69
N TYR A 80 -14.96 18.72 17.47
CA TYR A 80 -13.54 18.61 17.82
C TYR A 80 -13.36 18.41 19.33
N PHE A 81 -14.03 19.20 20.16
CA PHE A 81 -13.95 19.10 21.61
C PHE A 81 -14.49 17.75 22.13
N ARG A 82 -15.65 17.31 21.63
CA ARG A 82 -16.22 15.99 21.95
C ARG A 82 -15.30 14.85 21.51
N SER A 83 -14.73 14.94 20.31
CA SER A 83 -13.83 13.93 19.77
C SER A 83 -12.49 13.89 20.51
N TYR A 84 -12.00 15.05 20.97
CA TYR A 84 -10.82 15.15 21.82
C TYR A 84 -11.03 14.43 23.15
N GLN A 85 -12.21 14.59 23.77
CA GLN A 85 -12.56 13.90 25.02
C GLN A 85 -12.73 12.37 24.84
N LYS A 86 -13.19 11.93 23.67
CA LYS A 86 -13.43 10.51 23.35
C LYS A 86 -12.24 9.79 22.71
N ALA A 87 -11.13 10.48 22.44
CA ALA A 87 -9.99 9.90 21.75
C ALA A 87 -9.31 8.84 22.62
N SER A 88 -9.27 7.60 22.14
CA SER A 88 -8.67 6.44 22.84
C SER A 88 -7.14 6.39 22.79
N SER A 89 -6.51 7.11 21.84
CA SER A 89 -5.05 7.11 21.65
C SER A 89 -4.46 8.52 21.88
N PRO A 90 -3.33 8.64 22.61
CA PRO A 90 -2.61 9.91 22.79
C PRO A 90 -2.23 10.59 21.47
N ILE A 91 -1.91 9.80 20.44
CA ILE A 91 -1.58 10.30 19.10
C ILE A 91 -2.80 10.99 18.49
N LYS A 92 -3.95 10.32 18.52
CA LYS A 92 -5.20 10.85 17.98
C LYS A 92 -5.65 12.11 18.74
N ARG A 93 -5.46 12.13 20.06
CA ARG A 93 -5.76 13.29 20.90
C ARG A 93 -4.89 14.51 20.56
N ASN A 94 -3.59 14.29 20.35
CA ASN A 94 -2.67 15.34 19.90
C ASN A 94 -2.96 15.83 18.48
N GLN A 95 -3.29 14.93 17.55
CA GLN A 95 -3.72 15.31 16.19
C GLN A 95 -4.97 16.22 16.25
N ILE A 96 -6.00 15.80 16.98
CA ILE A 96 -7.24 16.57 17.16
C ILE A 96 -6.95 17.93 17.80
N SER A 97 -6.11 17.99 18.84
CA SER A 97 -5.75 19.24 19.53
C SER A 97 -5.07 20.25 18.61
N HIS A 98 -4.12 19.80 17.78
CA HIS A 98 -3.37 20.72 16.91
C HIS A 98 -4.23 21.23 15.75
N VAL A 99 -5.12 20.39 15.18
CA VAL A 99 -6.09 20.85 14.18
C VAL A 99 -7.07 21.84 14.80
N LEU A 100 -7.54 21.58 16.02
CA LEU A 100 -8.42 22.49 16.75
C LEU A 100 -7.73 23.85 16.98
N ILE A 101 -6.48 23.88 17.42
CA ILE A 101 -5.69 25.12 17.58
C ILE A 101 -5.52 25.84 16.25
N ALA A 102 -5.16 25.12 15.17
CA ALA A 102 -4.98 25.71 13.86
C ALA A 102 -6.27 26.41 13.38
N PHE A 103 -7.42 25.79 13.65
CA PHE A 103 -8.72 26.31 13.29
C PHE A 103 -9.22 27.44 14.18
N LEU A 104 -8.89 27.42 15.48
CA LEU A 104 -9.11 28.57 16.37
C LEU A 104 -8.32 29.78 15.87
N VAL A 105 -7.06 29.60 15.48
CA VAL A 105 -6.24 30.66 14.87
C VAL A 105 -6.86 31.15 13.57
N ALA A 106 -7.32 30.24 12.69
CA ALA A 106 -7.99 30.61 11.44
C ALA A 106 -9.26 31.45 11.67
N SER A 107 -10.00 31.19 12.75
CA SER A 107 -11.24 31.92 13.06
C SER A 107 -11.02 33.39 13.37
N LEU A 108 -9.80 33.79 13.79
CA LEU A 108 -9.41 35.19 13.92
C LEU A 108 -9.46 35.95 12.59
N GLY A 109 -9.43 35.26 11.45
CA GLY A 109 -9.65 35.87 10.14
C GLY A 109 -11.06 36.43 9.93
N SER A 110 -12.02 36.09 10.80
CA SER A 110 -13.37 36.69 10.79
C SER A 110 -13.36 38.19 11.09
N VAL A 111 -12.25 38.73 11.59
CA VAL A 111 -12.04 40.17 11.80
C VAL A 111 -12.16 40.97 10.50
N ASP A 112 -11.91 40.33 9.34
CA ASP A 112 -12.12 40.94 8.02
C ASP A 112 -13.59 41.29 7.73
N PHE A 113 -14.55 40.80 8.53
CA PHE A 113 -15.94 41.23 8.41
C PHE A 113 -16.20 42.60 9.05
N LEU A 114 -15.37 43.09 9.98
CA LEU A 114 -15.62 44.36 10.68
C LEU A 114 -15.70 45.56 9.72
N PRO A 115 -14.81 45.70 8.71
CA PRO A 115 -14.91 46.81 7.75
C PRO A 115 -16.14 46.75 6.85
N THR A 116 -16.83 45.61 6.75
CA THR A 116 -18.09 45.55 5.99
C THR A 116 -19.23 46.31 6.64
N PHE A 117 -19.10 46.60 7.95
CA PHE A 117 -20.09 47.30 8.77
C PHE A 117 -19.71 48.75 9.08
N GLY A 118 -18.62 49.27 8.51
CA GLY A 118 -18.18 50.65 8.75
C GLY A 118 -17.14 50.82 9.86
N TYR A 119 -16.59 49.74 10.42
CA TYR A 119 -15.51 49.85 11.41
C TYR A 119 -14.16 50.01 10.71
N GLU A 120 -13.42 51.07 11.07
CA GLU A 120 -12.07 51.36 10.53
C GLU A 120 -11.01 50.42 11.10
N PHE A 121 -11.08 49.14 10.75
CA PHE A 121 -10.13 48.12 11.17
C PHE A 121 -9.46 47.46 9.96
N TYR A 122 -8.13 47.46 9.87
CA TYR A 122 -7.46 46.88 8.70
C TYR A 122 -7.69 45.35 8.62
N PRO A 123 -8.17 44.81 7.48
CA PRO A 123 -8.47 43.40 7.35
C PRO A 123 -7.18 42.57 7.24
N PHE A 124 -6.74 41.99 8.36
CA PHE A 124 -5.53 41.16 8.43
C PHE A 124 -5.79 39.65 8.47
N GLY A 125 -6.97 39.18 8.06
CA GLY A 125 -7.32 37.77 8.08
C GLY A 125 -6.39 36.87 7.26
N TYR A 126 -5.63 37.43 6.32
CA TYR A 126 -4.54 36.73 5.64
C TYR A 126 -3.44 36.24 6.59
N LEU A 127 -3.17 36.94 7.70
CA LEU A 127 -2.24 36.47 8.73
C LEU A 127 -2.78 35.24 9.46
N ALA A 128 -4.08 35.24 9.80
CA ALA A 128 -4.75 34.10 10.41
C ALA A 128 -4.68 32.85 9.50
N ALA A 129 -4.84 33.04 8.18
CA ALA A 129 -4.67 31.98 7.20
C ALA A 129 -3.21 31.48 7.14
N PHE A 130 -2.22 32.37 7.17
CA PHE A 130 -0.80 31.99 7.20
C PHE A 130 -0.47 31.12 8.43
N PHE A 131 -0.88 31.56 9.63
CA PHE A 131 -0.62 30.80 10.85
C PHE A 131 -1.40 29.48 10.90
N LEU A 132 -2.61 29.42 10.35
CA LEU A 132 -3.34 28.16 10.13
C LEU A 132 -2.46 27.16 9.36
N PHE A 133 -1.85 27.57 8.24
CA PHE A 133 -0.98 26.70 7.46
C PHE A 133 0.28 26.30 8.22
N CYS A 134 0.90 27.20 8.99
CA CYS A 134 2.07 26.87 9.82
C CYS A 134 1.74 25.79 10.86
N VAL A 135 0.66 25.98 11.62
CA VAL A 135 0.23 25.03 12.67
C VAL A 135 -0.16 23.70 12.05
N LEU A 136 -0.90 23.71 10.94
CA LEU A 136 -1.31 22.49 10.25
C LEU A 136 -0.11 21.75 9.66
N THR A 137 0.86 22.46 9.07
CA THR A 137 2.10 21.88 8.53
C THR A 137 2.92 21.21 9.63
N TYR A 138 3.10 21.90 10.75
CA TYR A 138 3.76 21.32 11.92
C TYR A 138 3.02 20.09 12.44
N ALA A 139 1.69 20.14 12.51
CA ALA A 139 0.87 19.03 12.98
C ALA A 139 0.94 17.81 12.03
N ILE A 140 0.95 18.04 10.72
CA ILE A 140 1.18 17.03 9.68
C ILE A 140 2.55 16.38 9.85
N LEU A 141 3.62 17.19 10.01
CA LEU A 141 4.99 16.70 10.12
C LEU A 141 5.25 15.94 11.42
N ARG A 142 4.82 16.48 12.56
CA ARG A 142 5.14 15.94 13.90
C ARG A 142 4.24 14.79 14.32
N TYR A 143 2.95 14.82 13.93
CA TYR A 143 1.95 13.84 14.38
C TYR A 143 1.39 12.98 13.25
N ARG A 144 2.01 12.99 12.05
CA ARG A 144 1.62 12.17 10.88
C ARG A 144 0.11 12.25 10.60
N LEU A 145 -0.41 13.46 10.66
CA LEU A 145 -1.83 13.81 10.58
C LEU A 145 -2.47 13.35 9.25
N MET A 146 -1.65 13.24 8.21
CA MET A 146 -1.98 12.69 6.92
C MET A 146 -0.72 12.04 6.35
N ASP A 147 -0.87 11.06 5.44
CA ASP A 147 0.27 10.53 4.70
C ASP A 147 0.90 11.66 3.87
N ILE A 148 2.07 12.11 4.32
CA ILE A 148 2.74 13.27 3.75
C ILE A 148 3.17 13.02 2.31
N SER A 149 3.41 11.75 1.95
CA SER A 149 3.67 11.36 0.58
C SER A 149 2.46 11.70 -0.29
N ILE A 150 1.23 11.44 0.17
CA ILE A 150 0.01 11.72 -0.58
C ILE A 150 -0.21 13.23 -0.73
N VAL A 151 0.04 14.01 0.33
CA VAL A 151 -0.18 15.47 0.31
C VAL A 151 0.83 16.16 -0.60
N ILE A 152 2.12 15.85 -0.48
CA ILE A 152 3.16 16.41 -1.34
C ILE A 152 2.91 15.99 -2.79
N ASN A 153 2.58 14.72 -3.02
CA ASN A 153 2.36 14.22 -4.37
C ASN A 153 1.15 14.81 -5.06
N LYS A 154 0.01 14.83 -4.39
CA LYS A 154 -1.22 15.37 -4.97
C LYS A 154 -1.18 16.89 -5.03
N GLY A 155 -0.64 17.55 -4.01
CA GLY A 155 -0.50 19.00 -3.97
C GLY A 155 0.39 19.53 -5.09
N VAL A 156 1.59 18.95 -5.25
CA VAL A 156 2.50 19.34 -6.34
C VAL A 156 1.92 18.96 -7.71
N ALA A 157 1.30 17.78 -7.84
CA ALA A 157 0.62 17.37 -9.07
C ALA A 157 -0.45 18.37 -9.52
N TYR A 158 -1.31 18.81 -8.59
CA TYR A 158 -2.38 19.75 -8.89
C TYR A 158 -1.84 21.16 -9.15
N SER A 159 -0.83 21.60 -8.40
CA SER A 159 -0.16 22.89 -8.65
C SER A 159 0.51 22.92 -10.02
N LEU A 160 1.20 21.84 -10.42
CA LEU A 160 1.77 21.73 -11.77
C LEU A 160 0.67 21.73 -12.83
N LEU A 161 -0.39 20.94 -12.66
CA LEU A 161 -1.51 20.92 -13.60
C LEU A 161 -2.14 22.31 -13.75
N LEU A 162 -2.36 23.03 -12.65
CA LEU A 162 -2.85 24.40 -12.65
C LEU A 162 -1.88 25.32 -13.38
N CYS A 163 -0.58 25.25 -13.11
CA CYS A 163 0.37 26.10 -13.82
C CYS A 163 0.42 25.78 -15.32
N VAL A 164 0.35 24.50 -15.73
CA VAL A 164 0.31 24.09 -17.15
C VAL A 164 -0.93 24.64 -17.86
N ILE A 165 -2.07 24.74 -17.18
CA ILE A 165 -3.31 25.25 -17.77
C ILE A 165 -3.34 26.79 -17.75
N PHE A 166 -3.02 27.41 -16.60
CA PHE A 166 -3.20 28.84 -16.39
C PHE A 166 -2.08 29.69 -16.95
N VAL A 167 -0.81 29.29 -16.83
CA VAL A 167 0.33 30.13 -17.26
C VAL A 167 0.34 30.32 -18.78
N PRO A 168 0.19 29.28 -19.60
CA PRO A 168 0.19 29.46 -21.05
C PRO A 168 -1.10 30.07 -21.59
N SER A 169 -2.25 29.86 -20.92
CA SER A 169 -3.48 30.59 -21.25
C SER A 169 -3.36 32.07 -20.89
N TYR A 170 -2.75 32.44 -19.76
CA TYR A 170 -2.40 33.81 -19.42
C TYR A 170 -1.43 34.42 -20.44
N LEU A 171 -0.46 33.65 -20.92
CA LEU A 171 0.46 34.06 -21.98
C LEU A 171 -0.25 34.34 -23.30
N ALA A 172 -1.15 33.46 -23.73
CA ALA A 172 -1.95 33.67 -24.93
C ALA A 172 -2.82 34.94 -24.80
N ILE A 173 -3.34 35.22 -23.60
CA ILE A 173 -4.10 36.45 -23.29
C ILE A 173 -3.19 37.68 -23.36
N ALA A 174 -2.05 37.65 -22.67
CA ALA A 174 -1.11 38.76 -22.60
C ALA A 174 -0.52 39.12 -23.97
N VAL A 175 -0.27 38.11 -24.81
CA VAL A 175 0.32 38.29 -26.14
C VAL A 175 -0.70 38.76 -27.17
N SER A 176 -1.99 38.38 -27.04
CA SER A 176 -2.98 38.76 -28.05
C SER A 176 -3.34 40.24 -27.98
N HIS A 177 -3.17 40.92 -26.83
CA HIS A 177 -3.64 42.30 -26.55
C HIS A 177 -5.13 42.57 -26.88
N ARG A 178 -5.87 41.57 -27.37
CA ARG A 178 -7.24 41.63 -27.89
C ARG A 178 -8.19 40.72 -27.12
N ALA A 179 -7.67 39.93 -26.16
CA ALA A 179 -8.46 39.06 -25.33
C ALA A 179 -9.40 39.90 -24.43
N THR A 180 -10.67 39.55 -24.44
CA THR A 180 -11.70 40.16 -23.59
C THR A 180 -12.01 39.25 -22.41
N LEU A 181 -12.63 39.77 -21.34
CA LEU A 181 -13.07 38.94 -20.21
C LEU A 181 -13.95 37.76 -20.67
N TYR A 182 -14.69 37.95 -21.76
CA TYR A 182 -15.60 36.96 -22.35
C TYR A 182 -14.90 35.93 -23.26
N SER A 183 -13.73 36.22 -23.81
CA SER A 183 -12.99 35.29 -24.68
C SER A 183 -12.12 34.29 -23.90
N ILE A 184 -11.76 34.63 -22.65
CA ILE A 184 -10.90 33.81 -21.79
C ILE A 184 -11.50 32.43 -21.42
N PRO A 185 -12.76 32.32 -20.97
CA PRO A 185 -13.30 31.03 -20.52
C PRO A 185 -13.32 29.95 -21.61
N PRO A 186 -13.71 30.25 -22.87
CA PRO A 186 -13.59 29.30 -23.99
C PRO A 186 -12.15 28.81 -24.22
N LEU A 187 -11.14 29.67 -24.13
CA LEU A 187 -9.74 29.27 -24.31
C LEU A 187 -9.29 28.27 -23.23
N LEU A 188 -9.61 28.54 -21.96
CA LEU A 188 -9.31 27.64 -20.85
C LEU A 188 -10.02 26.30 -21.00
N ALA A 189 -11.31 26.32 -21.35
CA ALA A 189 -12.09 25.12 -21.63
C ALA A 189 -11.48 24.29 -22.79
N GLY A 190 -11.07 24.97 -23.87
CA GLY A 190 -10.42 24.36 -25.03
C GLY A 190 -9.13 23.63 -24.65
N THR A 191 -8.27 24.27 -23.85
CA THR A 191 -7.05 23.65 -23.31
C THR A 191 -7.36 22.39 -22.50
N ILE A 192 -8.31 22.46 -21.57
CA ILE A 192 -8.65 21.33 -20.69
C ILE A 192 -9.16 20.14 -21.51
N ILE A 193 -10.01 20.41 -22.50
CA ILE A 193 -10.57 19.38 -23.38
C ILE A 193 -9.50 18.78 -24.27
N PHE A 194 -8.61 19.60 -24.83
CA PHE A 194 -7.49 19.14 -25.63
C PHE A 194 -6.53 18.26 -24.81
N ALA A 195 -6.18 18.70 -23.60
CA ALA A 195 -5.36 17.93 -22.65
C ALA A 195 -5.96 16.55 -22.36
N SER A 196 -7.28 16.53 -22.11
CA SER A 196 -8.03 15.31 -21.79
C SER A 196 -8.02 14.34 -22.98
N GLY A 197 -8.33 14.83 -24.18
CA GLY A 197 -8.29 14.01 -25.41
C GLY A 197 -6.90 13.45 -25.69
N LEU A 198 -5.88 14.31 -25.64
CA LEU A 198 -4.50 13.92 -25.91
C LEU A 198 -3.99 12.86 -24.92
N TRP A 199 -4.29 13.02 -23.63
CA TRP A 199 -3.94 12.07 -22.59
C TRP A 199 -4.51 10.67 -22.84
N THR A 200 -5.80 10.58 -23.21
CA THR A 200 -6.43 9.28 -23.50
C THR A 200 -5.77 8.57 -24.68
N VAL A 201 -5.41 9.33 -25.73
CA VAL A 201 -4.74 8.78 -26.93
C VAL A 201 -3.34 8.30 -26.59
N PHE A 202 -2.52 9.09 -25.90
CA PHE A 202 -1.15 8.69 -25.55
C PHE A 202 -1.09 7.46 -24.64
N LYS A 203 -2.08 7.30 -23.75
CA LYS A 203 -2.11 6.16 -22.84
C LYS A 203 -2.34 4.83 -23.55
N ASN A 204 -3.12 4.83 -24.63
CA ASN A 204 -3.29 3.66 -25.47
C ASN A 204 -3.63 4.09 -26.91
N PRO A 205 -2.62 4.38 -27.74
CA PRO A 205 -2.84 4.91 -29.09
C PRO A 205 -3.44 3.86 -30.03
N ARG A 206 -3.34 2.57 -29.68
CA ARG A 206 -3.91 1.46 -30.46
C ARG A 206 -5.42 1.31 -30.23
N ALA A 207 -5.93 1.72 -29.07
CA ALA A 207 -7.36 1.64 -28.77
C ALA A 207 -8.16 2.61 -29.64
N THR A 208 -9.09 2.07 -30.44
CA THR A 208 -9.96 2.88 -31.32
C THR A 208 -10.86 3.81 -30.52
N THR A 209 -11.35 3.38 -29.35
CA THR A 209 -12.17 4.21 -28.45
C THR A 209 -11.43 5.48 -28.01
N ASN A 210 -10.15 5.35 -27.65
CA ASN A 210 -9.33 6.48 -27.20
C ASN A 210 -9.05 7.45 -28.35
N ARG A 211 -8.76 6.93 -29.55
CA ARG A 211 -8.59 7.76 -30.76
C ARG A 211 -9.86 8.54 -31.11
N LEU A 212 -11.03 7.91 -31.04
CA LEU A 212 -12.31 8.57 -31.31
C LEU A 212 -12.65 9.63 -30.26
N PHE A 213 -12.36 9.36 -28.99
CA PHE A 213 -12.51 10.38 -27.94
C PHE A 213 -11.54 11.55 -28.15
N GLY A 214 -10.28 11.28 -28.49
CA GLY A 214 -9.30 12.30 -28.84
C GLY A 214 -9.73 13.17 -30.03
N LEU A 215 -10.30 12.56 -31.08
CA LEU A 215 -10.87 13.28 -32.23
C LEU A 215 -12.05 14.16 -31.82
N LEU A 216 -12.93 13.67 -30.94
CA LEU A 216 -14.05 14.45 -30.43
C LEU A 216 -13.55 15.67 -29.62
N CYS A 217 -12.57 15.46 -28.74
CA CYS A 217 -11.92 16.54 -28.00
C CYS A 217 -11.23 17.55 -28.93
N LEU A 218 -10.63 17.10 -30.03
CA LEU A 218 -10.02 17.98 -31.03
C LEU A 218 -11.08 18.85 -31.75
N SER A 219 -12.21 18.26 -32.16
CA SER A 219 -13.33 19.01 -32.75
C SER A 219 -13.89 20.06 -31.79
N LEU A 220 -14.06 19.71 -30.51
CA LEU A 220 -14.49 20.65 -29.47
C LEU A 220 -13.44 21.75 -29.23
N CYS A 221 -12.15 21.42 -29.29
CA CYS A 221 -11.08 22.39 -29.17
C CYS A 221 -11.09 23.41 -30.31
N PHE A 222 -11.33 22.99 -31.55
CA PHE A 222 -11.46 23.92 -32.69
C PHE A 222 -12.65 24.88 -32.53
N TRP A 223 -13.77 24.38 -32.04
CA TRP A 223 -14.91 25.23 -31.70
C TRP A 223 -14.54 26.28 -30.63
N LEU A 224 -13.99 25.84 -29.49
CA LEU A 224 -13.70 26.73 -28.38
C LEU A 224 -12.57 27.73 -28.66
N PHE A 225 -11.54 27.30 -29.40
CA PHE A 225 -10.49 28.19 -29.88
C PHE A 225 -11.04 29.19 -30.90
N GLY A 226 -11.89 28.74 -31.82
CA GLY A 226 -12.59 29.62 -32.76
C GLY A 226 -13.41 30.68 -32.04
N ILE A 227 -14.17 30.30 -31.00
CA ILE A 227 -14.93 31.25 -30.17
C ILE A 227 -14.00 32.26 -29.47
N PHE A 228 -12.88 31.83 -28.90
CA PHE A 228 -11.88 32.75 -28.35
C PHE A 228 -11.42 33.78 -29.39
N MET A 229 -11.13 33.34 -30.61
CA MET A 229 -10.70 34.25 -31.68
C MET A 229 -11.82 35.17 -32.17
N VAL A 230 -13.06 34.68 -32.32
CA VAL A 230 -14.22 35.51 -32.69
C VAL A 230 -14.44 36.61 -31.65
N TYR A 231 -14.43 36.29 -30.36
CA TYR A 231 -14.64 37.29 -29.30
C TYR A 231 -13.48 38.26 -29.12
N SER A 232 -12.29 37.87 -29.57
CA SER A 232 -11.10 38.72 -29.56
C SER A 232 -10.92 39.48 -30.89
N SER A 233 -11.86 39.36 -31.84
CA SER A 233 -11.74 40.00 -33.15
C SER A 233 -12.20 41.46 -33.11
N PRO A 234 -11.38 42.43 -33.53
CA PRO A 234 -11.73 43.85 -33.55
C PRO A 234 -12.65 44.23 -34.72
N HIS A 235 -12.52 43.53 -35.85
CA HIS A 235 -13.24 43.82 -37.10
C HIS A 235 -14.14 42.67 -37.52
N GLU A 236 -15.25 43.00 -38.20
CA GLU A 236 -16.26 42.04 -38.63
C GLU A 236 -15.73 41.01 -39.64
N THR A 237 -14.81 41.39 -40.52
CA THR A 237 -14.21 40.48 -41.52
C THR A 237 -13.35 39.39 -40.88
N GLU A 238 -12.54 39.76 -39.88
CA GLU A 238 -11.73 38.83 -39.08
C GLU A 238 -12.64 37.91 -38.27
N ALA A 239 -13.65 38.48 -37.64
CA ALA A 239 -14.64 37.73 -36.88
C ALA A 239 -15.39 36.73 -37.77
N LEU A 240 -15.74 37.10 -39.01
CA LEU A 240 -16.39 36.22 -40.00
C LEU A 240 -15.52 35.02 -40.37
N PHE A 241 -14.22 35.23 -40.56
CA PHE A 241 -13.27 34.15 -40.81
C PHE A 241 -13.25 33.14 -39.65
N TRP A 242 -13.09 33.63 -38.42
CA TRP A 242 -13.10 32.77 -37.22
C TRP A 242 -14.47 32.14 -36.97
N GLY A 243 -15.54 32.83 -37.34
CA GLY A 243 -16.90 32.32 -37.31
C GLY A 243 -17.09 31.11 -38.22
N LYS A 244 -16.48 31.14 -39.42
CA LYS A 244 -16.40 29.98 -40.32
C LYS A 244 -15.48 28.89 -39.76
N PHE A 245 -14.35 29.28 -39.16
CA PHE A 245 -13.39 28.33 -38.56
C PHE A 245 -14.02 27.47 -37.46
N ILE A 246 -14.91 28.03 -36.63
CA ILE A 246 -15.66 27.27 -35.62
C ILE A 246 -16.30 26.00 -36.22
N TYR A 247 -16.90 26.13 -37.40
CA TYR A 247 -17.61 25.04 -38.04
C TYR A 247 -16.69 23.95 -38.61
N VAL A 248 -15.38 24.21 -38.76
CA VAL A 248 -14.40 23.17 -39.11
C VAL A 248 -14.37 22.06 -38.06
N GLY A 249 -14.54 22.42 -36.77
CA GLY A 249 -14.70 21.45 -35.69
C GLY A 249 -16.13 20.94 -35.57
N VAL A 250 -17.10 21.85 -35.56
CA VAL A 250 -18.50 21.55 -35.18
C VAL A 250 -19.19 20.57 -36.14
N VAL A 251 -18.91 20.64 -37.46
CA VAL A 251 -19.57 19.75 -38.44
C VAL A 251 -19.23 18.27 -38.24
N PHE A 252 -18.07 17.95 -37.67
CA PHE A 252 -17.64 16.56 -37.46
C PHE A 252 -18.08 15.97 -36.10
N ILE A 253 -18.52 16.81 -35.15
CA ILE A 253 -18.93 16.35 -33.81
C ILE A 253 -19.98 15.22 -33.87
N PRO A 254 -21.08 15.32 -34.65
CA PRO A 254 -22.11 14.27 -34.69
C PRO A 254 -21.56 12.94 -35.24
N ALA A 255 -20.74 12.99 -36.29
CA ALA A 255 -20.18 11.80 -36.91
C ALA A 255 -19.18 11.08 -36.00
N VAL A 256 -18.24 11.83 -35.41
CA VAL A 256 -17.24 11.29 -34.49
C VAL A 256 -17.91 10.75 -33.23
N PHE A 257 -18.88 11.48 -32.67
CA PHE A 257 -19.62 11.06 -31.48
C PHE A 257 -20.45 9.80 -31.73
N SER A 258 -21.15 9.71 -32.87
CA SER A 258 -21.89 8.52 -33.24
C SER A 258 -20.96 7.30 -33.40
N GLN A 259 -19.80 7.48 -34.03
CA GLN A 259 -18.81 6.40 -34.17
C GLN A 259 -18.22 6.00 -32.82
N PHE A 260 -17.93 6.98 -31.95
CA PHE A 260 -17.48 6.74 -30.58
C PHE A 260 -18.49 5.87 -29.84
N CYS A 261 -19.77 6.23 -29.83
CA CYS A 261 -20.82 5.47 -29.14
C CYS A 261 -20.95 4.04 -29.69
N ALA A 262 -20.90 3.87 -31.01
CA ALA A 262 -20.98 2.55 -31.65
C ALA A 262 -19.79 1.66 -31.26
N ASN A 263 -18.56 2.21 -31.25
CA ASN A 263 -17.36 1.48 -30.86
C ASN A 263 -17.32 1.20 -29.36
N PHE A 264 -17.75 2.16 -28.54
CA PHE A 264 -17.79 2.05 -27.09
C PHE A 264 -18.75 0.94 -26.62
N LEU A 265 -19.89 0.79 -27.29
CA LEU A 265 -20.87 -0.27 -27.06
C LEU A 265 -20.61 -1.56 -27.87
N GLN A 266 -19.48 -1.65 -28.58
CA GLN A 266 -19.10 -2.79 -29.44
C GLN A 266 -20.17 -3.21 -30.49
N SER A 267 -20.95 -2.26 -30.99
CA SER A 267 -22.01 -2.55 -31.97
C SER A 267 -21.43 -2.87 -33.36
N LYS A 268 -21.35 -4.16 -33.71
CA LYS A 268 -20.74 -4.64 -34.97
C LYS A 268 -21.49 -4.23 -36.26
N ARG A 269 -22.72 -3.69 -36.17
CA ARG A 269 -23.65 -3.53 -37.31
C ARG A 269 -23.74 -2.12 -37.94
N GLU A 270 -22.85 -1.17 -37.59
CA GLU A 270 -23.06 0.25 -37.92
C GLU A 270 -22.06 0.90 -38.91
N LYS A 271 -21.31 0.09 -39.67
CA LYS A 271 -20.31 0.63 -40.61
C LYS A 271 -20.90 1.57 -41.67
N ASN A 272 -22.07 1.26 -42.22
CA ASN A 272 -22.72 2.07 -43.25
C ASN A 272 -23.25 3.41 -42.68
N LEU A 273 -23.84 3.38 -41.49
CA LEU A 273 -24.32 4.58 -40.81
C LEU A 273 -23.16 5.53 -40.46
N THR A 274 -22.02 4.97 -40.03
CA THR A 274 -20.80 5.75 -39.78
C THR A 274 -20.33 6.45 -41.05
N ARG A 275 -20.23 5.73 -42.19
CA ARG A 275 -19.84 6.33 -43.48
C ARG A 275 -20.80 7.44 -43.92
N LEU A 276 -22.10 7.21 -43.75
CA LEU A 276 -23.13 8.20 -44.07
C LEU A 276 -22.96 9.49 -43.24
N ASN A 277 -22.75 9.37 -41.92
CA ASN A 277 -22.56 10.54 -41.05
C ASN A 277 -21.29 11.33 -41.44
N TYR A 278 -20.18 10.66 -41.77
CA TYR A 278 -19.00 11.36 -42.27
C TYR A 278 -19.22 12.00 -43.64
N PHE A 279 -19.98 11.36 -44.53
CA PHE A 279 -20.34 11.94 -45.82
C PHE A 279 -21.18 13.21 -45.66
N ILE A 280 -22.21 13.19 -44.80
CA ILE A 280 -23.03 14.37 -44.50
C ILE A 280 -22.18 15.48 -43.83
N SER A 281 -21.30 15.11 -42.90
CA SER A 281 -20.41 16.07 -42.25
C SER A 281 -19.43 16.72 -43.24
N ALA A 282 -18.91 15.95 -44.21
CA ALA A 282 -18.07 16.46 -45.28
C ALA A 282 -18.83 17.39 -46.25
N LEU A 283 -20.11 17.10 -46.53
CA LEU A 283 -20.97 17.98 -47.32
C LEU A 283 -21.14 19.34 -46.62
N PHE A 284 -21.44 19.35 -45.32
CA PHE A 284 -21.50 20.60 -44.55
C PHE A 284 -20.14 21.29 -44.44
N ALA A 285 -19.04 20.54 -44.33
CA ALA A 285 -17.69 21.11 -44.34
C ALA A 285 -17.39 21.88 -45.64
N PHE A 286 -17.84 21.36 -46.79
CA PHE A 286 -17.72 22.04 -48.08
C PHE A 286 -18.53 23.35 -48.13
N LEU A 287 -19.65 23.41 -47.41
CA LEU A 287 -20.51 24.59 -47.34
C LEU A 287 -19.99 25.70 -46.41
N ILE A 288 -18.97 25.44 -45.56
CA ILE A 288 -18.42 26.42 -44.60
C ILE A 288 -17.91 27.70 -45.31
N SER A 289 -17.32 27.57 -46.50
CA SER A 289 -16.80 28.72 -47.25
C SER A 289 -17.90 29.59 -47.85
N THR A 290 -19.11 29.05 -48.03
CA THR A 290 -20.26 29.70 -48.68
C THR A 290 -21.10 30.51 -47.68
N SER A 291 -21.96 31.42 -48.17
CA SER A 291 -22.97 32.10 -47.35
C SER A 291 -24.16 31.21 -46.97
N TYR A 292 -24.30 30.03 -47.61
CA TYR A 292 -25.41 29.13 -47.33
C TYR A 292 -25.37 28.55 -45.91
N LEU A 293 -24.20 28.32 -45.34
CA LEU A 293 -24.08 27.85 -43.95
C LEU A 293 -23.96 29.00 -42.95
N ILE A 294 -23.20 30.05 -43.28
CA ILE A 294 -22.98 31.21 -42.42
C ILE A 294 -23.10 32.48 -43.25
N ASP A 295 -24.13 33.29 -42.98
CA ASP A 295 -24.52 34.45 -43.78
C ASP A 295 -24.16 35.79 -43.10
N GLY A 296 -23.00 35.83 -42.45
CA GLY A 296 -22.52 37.00 -41.71
C GLY A 296 -22.50 36.76 -40.20
N GLN A 297 -22.62 37.83 -39.41
CA GLN A 297 -22.47 37.78 -37.95
C GLN A 297 -23.47 38.67 -37.21
N TYR A 298 -23.69 38.35 -35.93
CA TYR A 298 -24.29 39.26 -34.95
C TYR A 298 -23.18 39.86 -34.09
N LYS A 299 -23.41 41.06 -33.56
CA LYS A 299 -22.55 41.70 -32.57
C LYS A 299 -23.36 41.85 -31.28
N PHE A 300 -22.93 41.15 -30.24
CA PHE A 300 -23.53 41.19 -28.90
C PHE A 300 -22.60 41.91 -27.92
N PHE A 301 -23.04 42.13 -26.68
CA PHE A 301 -22.23 42.80 -25.66
C PHE A 301 -20.90 42.08 -25.32
N TRP A 302 -20.82 40.76 -25.55
CA TRP A 302 -19.61 39.96 -25.30
C TRP A 302 -18.70 39.78 -26.53
N GLY A 303 -19.14 40.18 -27.73
CA GLY A 303 -18.39 40.02 -28.98
C GLY A 303 -19.24 39.61 -30.17
N TYR A 304 -18.58 39.27 -31.28
CA TYR A 304 -19.24 38.77 -32.49
C TYR A 304 -19.72 37.32 -32.34
N TYR A 305 -20.71 36.91 -33.12
CA TYR A 305 -21.16 35.52 -33.20
C TYR A 305 -21.64 35.18 -34.62
N PRO A 306 -21.39 33.95 -35.15
CA PRO A 306 -21.79 33.59 -36.51
C PRO A 306 -23.32 33.59 -36.68
N ARG A 307 -23.80 34.25 -37.74
CA ARG A 307 -25.21 34.27 -38.14
C ARG A 307 -25.52 33.04 -39.00
N ALA A 308 -26.58 32.32 -38.65
CA ALA A 308 -27.04 31.16 -39.39
C ALA A 308 -27.44 31.53 -40.83
N GLY A 309 -26.86 30.85 -41.82
CA GLY A 309 -27.28 30.96 -43.23
C GLY A 309 -28.47 30.06 -43.57
N LEU A 310 -28.90 30.08 -44.83
CA LEU A 310 -30.10 29.36 -45.31
C LEU A 310 -30.11 27.85 -45.01
N LEU A 311 -28.97 27.16 -45.13
CA LEU A 311 -28.81 25.72 -44.91
C LEU A 311 -28.40 25.37 -43.47
N HIS A 312 -28.17 26.35 -42.61
CA HIS A 312 -27.80 26.12 -41.21
C HIS A 312 -28.90 25.39 -40.41
N PRO A 313 -30.21 25.67 -40.56
CA PRO A 313 -31.25 24.88 -39.90
C PRO A 313 -31.21 23.39 -40.26
N LEU A 314 -30.90 23.04 -41.52
CA LEU A 314 -30.73 21.65 -41.96
C LEU A 314 -29.55 21.00 -41.23
N PHE A 315 -28.43 21.72 -41.11
CA PHE A 315 -27.28 21.27 -40.32
C PHE A 315 -27.66 21.04 -38.85
N LEU A 316 -28.39 21.96 -38.24
CA LEU A 316 -28.80 21.87 -36.84
C LEU A 316 -29.73 20.67 -36.61
N VAL A 317 -30.69 20.41 -37.51
CA VAL A 317 -31.54 19.22 -37.45
C VAL A 317 -30.70 17.95 -37.52
N TYR A 318 -29.77 17.87 -38.48
CA TYR A 318 -28.84 16.73 -38.57
C TYR A 318 -28.01 16.55 -37.29
N PHE A 319 -27.44 17.65 -36.77
CA PHE A 319 -26.61 17.67 -35.58
C PHE A 319 -27.39 17.13 -34.37
N LEU A 320 -28.55 17.72 -34.08
CA LEU A 320 -29.40 17.33 -32.95
C LEU A 320 -29.94 15.91 -33.11
N TRP A 321 -30.31 15.50 -34.32
CA TRP A 321 -30.82 14.16 -34.60
C TRP A 321 -29.77 13.08 -34.32
N VAL A 322 -28.58 13.18 -34.93
CA VAL A 322 -27.53 12.16 -34.80
C VAL A 322 -26.98 12.09 -33.37
N THR A 323 -26.78 13.24 -32.71
CA THR A 323 -26.33 13.29 -31.32
C THR A 323 -27.37 12.72 -30.35
N SER A 324 -28.66 13.03 -30.53
CA SER A 324 -29.75 12.46 -29.72
C SER A 324 -29.89 10.95 -29.90
N LEU A 325 -29.78 10.45 -31.14
CA LEU A 325 -29.76 9.00 -31.39
C LEU A 325 -28.56 8.33 -30.72
N SER A 326 -27.40 8.97 -30.72
CA SER A 326 -26.19 8.45 -30.07
C SER A 326 -26.33 8.43 -28.53
N LEU A 327 -26.92 9.47 -27.93
CA LEU A 327 -27.26 9.46 -26.50
C LEU A 327 -28.29 8.38 -26.15
N ARG A 328 -29.32 8.20 -26.98
CA ARG A 328 -30.33 7.14 -26.79
C ARG A 328 -29.69 5.75 -26.85
N LYS A 329 -28.65 5.55 -27.68
CA LYS A 329 -27.88 4.29 -27.71
C LYS A 329 -27.12 4.06 -26.42
N LEU A 330 -26.43 5.08 -25.89
CA LEU A 330 -25.75 4.98 -24.59
C LEU A 330 -26.74 4.67 -23.46
N TYR A 331 -27.91 5.32 -23.44
CA TYR A 331 -28.96 5.04 -22.46
C TYR A 331 -29.48 3.59 -22.54
N ARG A 332 -29.80 3.11 -23.75
CA ARG A 332 -30.22 1.72 -23.95
C ARG A 332 -29.12 0.72 -23.59
N GLY A 333 -27.86 1.04 -23.91
CA GLY A 333 -26.70 0.24 -23.53
C GLY A 333 -26.54 0.15 -22.01
N PHE A 334 -26.75 1.26 -21.30
CA PHE A 334 -26.77 1.28 -19.84
C PHE A 334 -27.87 0.38 -19.28
N GLN A 335 -29.11 0.52 -19.75
CA GLN A 335 -30.24 -0.31 -19.31
C GLN A 335 -30.00 -1.81 -19.56
N ALA A 336 -29.39 -2.16 -20.70
CA ALA A 336 -29.06 -3.55 -21.01
C ALA A 336 -27.97 -4.12 -20.10
N ALA A 337 -26.96 -3.32 -19.77
CA ALA A 337 -25.83 -3.74 -18.92
C ALA A 337 -26.19 -3.82 -17.43
N GLU A 338 -27.14 -3.02 -16.95
CA GLU A 338 -27.58 -3.00 -15.54
C GLU A 338 -28.13 -4.36 -15.06
N GLY A 339 -28.66 -5.17 -15.98
CA GLY A 339 -29.12 -6.55 -15.71
C GLY A 339 -28.06 -7.65 -15.91
N GLN A 340 -26.86 -7.32 -16.38
CA GLN A 340 -25.84 -8.32 -16.75
C GLN A 340 -24.53 -8.18 -15.96
N SER A 341 -24.02 -6.95 -15.80
CA SER A 341 -22.70 -6.68 -15.22
C SER A 341 -22.66 -5.29 -14.59
N GLU A 342 -22.56 -5.23 -13.26
CA GLU A 342 -22.52 -3.98 -12.50
C GLU A 342 -21.33 -3.06 -12.90
N PRO A 343 -20.11 -3.58 -13.15
CA PRO A 343 -19.00 -2.75 -13.63
C PRO A 343 -19.25 -2.14 -15.02
N GLU A 344 -19.83 -2.92 -15.94
CA GLU A 344 -20.10 -2.47 -17.31
C GLU A 344 -21.26 -1.45 -17.35
N ALA A 345 -22.30 -1.67 -16.55
CA ALA A 345 -23.39 -0.71 -16.36
C ALA A 345 -22.87 0.62 -15.82
N THR A 346 -21.99 0.57 -14.81
CA THR A 346 -21.37 1.76 -14.23
C THR A 346 -20.56 2.51 -15.28
N ARG A 347 -19.80 1.79 -16.10
CA ARG A 347 -19.00 2.34 -17.19
C ARG A 347 -19.85 3.14 -18.19
N ILE A 348 -20.95 2.55 -18.66
CA ILE A 348 -21.83 3.16 -19.65
C ILE A 348 -22.64 4.30 -19.02
N LYS A 349 -23.06 4.17 -17.76
CA LYS A 349 -23.77 5.22 -17.01
C LYS A 349 -22.99 6.52 -16.96
N PHE A 350 -21.70 6.47 -16.60
CA PHE A 350 -20.87 7.67 -16.54
C PHE A 350 -20.60 8.28 -17.92
N ALA A 351 -20.42 7.46 -18.95
CA ALA A 351 -20.33 7.94 -20.33
C ALA A 351 -21.62 8.66 -20.75
N PHE A 352 -22.78 8.03 -20.53
CA PHE A 352 -24.09 8.61 -20.81
C PHE A 352 -24.30 9.94 -20.06
N LEU A 353 -24.02 9.97 -18.76
CA LEU A 353 -24.14 11.18 -17.94
C LEU A 353 -23.26 12.31 -18.49
N ALA A 354 -21.99 12.03 -18.77
CA ALA A 354 -21.06 13.04 -19.27
C ALA A 354 -21.52 13.62 -20.61
N PHE A 355 -21.85 12.77 -21.59
CA PHE A 355 -22.28 13.23 -22.90
C PHE A 355 -23.66 13.90 -22.88
N THR A 356 -24.52 13.57 -21.93
CA THR A 356 -25.78 14.30 -21.70
C THR A 356 -25.49 15.73 -21.21
N VAL A 357 -24.55 15.88 -20.28
CA VAL A 357 -24.08 17.21 -19.85
C VAL A 357 -23.46 17.97 -21.02
N GLY A 358 -22.59 17.32 -21.81
CA GLY A 358 -21.98 17.91 -22.99
C GLY A 358 -23.00 18.32 -24.07
N TYR A 359 -24.09 17.57 -24.23
CA TYR A 359 -25.16 17.88 -25.17
C TYR A 359 -25.89 19.19 -24.82
N ALA A 360 -25.93 19.60 -23.55
CA ALA A 360 -26.48 20.90 -23.16
C ALA A 360 -25.71 22.08 -23.79
N ALA A 361 -24.48 21.88 -24.27
CA ALA A 361 -23.73 22.88 -25.02
C ALA A 361 -24.38 23.28 -26.35
N CYS A 362 -25.35 22.50 -26.87
CA CYS A 362 -26.13 22.88 -28.05
C CYS A 362 -26.92 24.17 -27.85
N ILE A 363 -27.09 24.64 -26.61
CA ILE A 363 -27.67 25.95 -26.30
C ILE A 363 -26.93 27.09 -27.01
N ASP A 364 -25.64 26.91 -27.32
CA ASP A 364 -24.82 27.91 -28.02
C ASP A 364 -25.19 28.08 -29.51
N PHE A 365 -26.05 27.22 -30.08
CA PHE A 365 -26.59 27.44 -31.42
C PHE A 365 -27.66 28.54 -31.45
N VAL A 366 -28.26 28.87 -30.31
CA VAL A 366 -29.38 29.81 -30.22
C VAL A 366 -28.94 31.24 -30.58
N GLN A 367 -27.70 31.61 -30.27
CA GLN A 367 -27.11 32.92 -30.61
C GLN A 367 -26.88 33.08 -32.11
N SER A 368 -26.74 31.98 -32.87
CA SER A 368 -26.67 32.06 -34.33
C SER A 368 -27.98 32.51 -34.98
N TYR A 369 -29.07 32.61 -34.21
CA TYR A 369 -30.37 33.12 -34.62
C TYR A 369 -30.69 34.49 -33.99
N GLY A 370 -29.71 35.18 -33.40
CA GLY A 370 -29.86 36.57 -32.94
C GLY A 370 -30.38 36.75 -31.52
N ILE A 371 -30.50 35.67 -30.73
CA ILE A 371 -30.98 35.74 -29.35
C ILE A 371 -29.81 36.09 -28.42
N GLU A 372 -29.98 37.13 -27.62
CA GLU A 372 -28.92 37.72 -26.81
C GLU A 372 -28.82 37.09 -25.41
N PHE A 373 -28.02 36.03 -25.27
CA PHE A 373 -27.47 35.58 -23.98
C PHE A 373 -26.06 35.01 -24.16
N TYR A 374 -25.20 35.20 -23.16
CA TYR A 374 -23.80 34.77 -23.24
C TYR A 374 -23.69 33.24 -23.45
N PRO A 375 -22.96 32.77 -24.48
CA PRO A 375 -22.77 31.34 -24.76
C PRO A 375 -22.05 30.62 -23.63
N MET A 376 -22.73 29.66 -23.00
CA MET A 376 -22.25 28.91 -21.83
C MET A 376 -21.86 27.47 -22.18
N GLY A 377 -21.85 27.10 -23.46
CA GLY A 377 -21.52 25.76 -23.92
C GLY A 377 -20.15 25.28 -23.48
N TYR A 378 -19.16 26.18 -23.36
CA TYR A 378 -17.83 25.88 -22.83
C TYR A 378 -17.87 25.25 -21.42
N LEU A 379 -18.81 25.67 -20.57
CA LEU A 379 -18.98 25.14 -19.22
C LEU A 379 -19.45 23.69 -19.28
N PHE A 380 -20.46 23.40 -20.11
CA PHE A 380 -21.03 22.07 -20.27
C PHE A 380 -20.02 21.06 -20.85
N VAL A 381 -19.23 21.44 -21.85
CA VAL A 381 -18.20 20.54 -22.39
C VAL A 381 -16.99 20.36 -21.48
N THR A 382 -16.68 21.36 -20.64
CA THR A 382 -15.66 21.21 -19.58
C THR A 382 -16.15 20.25 -18.49
N LEU A 383 -17.40 20.38 -18.06
CA LEU A 383 -18.04 19.44 -17.13
C LEU A 383 -18.09 18.02 -17.71
N MET A 384 -18.44 17.86 -18.99
CA MET A 384 -18.38 16.58 -19.70
C MET A 384 -16.97 15.96 -19.61
N ALA A 385 -15.93 16.73 -19.94
CA ALA A 385 -14.55 16.26 -19.90
C ALA A 385 -14.13 15.84 -18.48
N MET A 386 -14.51 16.60 -17.45
CA MET A 386 -14.23 16.26 -16.05
C MET A 386 -14.92 14.95 -15.62
N ILE A 387 -16.20 14.76 -15.98
CA ILE A 387 -16.94 13.53 -15.66
C ILE A 387 -16.30 12.33 -16.37
N ILE A 388 -15.94 12.45 -17.64
CA ILE A 388 -15.28 11.37 -18.39
C ILE A 388 -13.90 11.06 -17.81
N CYS A 389 -13.07 12.06 -17.54
CA CYS A 389 -11.75 11.85 -16.94
C CYS A 389 -11.84 11.16 -15.58
N TYR A 390 -12.78 11.58 -14.73
CA TYR A 390 -13.06 10.88 -13.47
C TYR A 390 -13.46 9.42 -13.70
N ALA A 391 -14.34 9.17 -14.67
CA ALA A 391 -14.84 7.83 -14.93
C ALA A 391 -13.79 6.91 -15.56
N ILE A 392 -12.89 7.44 -16.40
CA ILE A 392 -11.71 6.74 -16.90
C ILE A 392 -10.83 6.30 -15.73
N LEU A 393 -10.51 7.23 -14.81
CA LEU A 393 -9.60 6.97 -13.70
C LEU A 393 -10.16 5.98 -12.68
N LYS A 394 -11.48 6.06 -12.40
CA LYS A 394 -12.10 5.28 -11.34
C LYS A 394 -12.75 3.98 -11.82
N PHE A 395 -13.35 3.98 -13.01
CA PHE A 395 -14.18 2.87 -13.51
C PHE A 395 -13.66 2.27 -14.83
N GLN A 396 -12.44 2.64 -15.25
CA GLN A 396 -11.81 2.13 -16.48
C GLN A 396 -12.72 2.24 -17.71
N VAL A 397 -13.37 3.42 -17.86
CA VAL A 397 -14.28 3.70 -18.98
C VAL A 397 -13.66 3.52 -20.35
N MET A 398 -12.35 3.61 -20.45
CA MET A 398 -11.59 3.35 -21.67
C MET A 398 -10.46 2.38 -21.38
N ASP A 399 -9.97 1.71 -22.42
CA ASP A 399 -8.80 0.81 -22.38
C ASP A 399 -7.52 1.60 -22.14
N ILE A 400 -7.38 2.06 -20.92
CA ILE A 400 -6.17 2.64 -20.37
C ILE A 400 -5.76 1.63 -19.31
N ALA A 401 -4.63 0.94 -19.51
CA ALA A 401 -4.09 0.04 -18.49
C ALA A 401 -4.15 0.76 -17.13
N PRO A 402 -4.63 0.09 -16.06
CA PRO A 402 -4.68 0.71 -14.74
C PRO A 402 -3.32 1.36 -14.53
N ALA A 403 -3.31 2.67 -14.31
CA ALA A 403 -2.08 3.42 -14.15
C ALA A 403 -1.39 2.83 -12.92
N GLY A 404 -0.54 1.82 -13.13
CA GLY A 404 0.04 1.04 -12.07
C GLY A 404 0.86 1.98 -11.22
N THR A 405 0.36 2.31 -10.03
CA THR A 405 1.02 2.95 -8.88
C THR A 405 1.90 4.19 -9.11
N ARG A 406 2.12 4.65 -10.35
CA ARG A 406 2.89 5.83 -10.73
C ARG A 406 1.94 6.99 -10.92
N THR A 407 1.10 7.23 -9.92
CA THR A 407 0.30 8.46 -9.76
C THR A 407 1.19 9.71 -9.88
N HIS A 408 2.45 9.56 -9.48
CA HIS A 408 3.53 10.54 -9.58
C HIS A 408 3.84 10.98 -11.03
N ALA A 409 3.65 10.14 -12.05
CA ALA A 409 4.08 10.46 -13.42
C ALA A 409 3.03 11.20 -14.26
N LEU A 410 1.78 11.26 -13.80
CA LEU A 410 0.64 11.82 -14.52
C LEU A 410 0.76 13.33 -14.82
N PRO A 411 1.09 14.20 -13.85
CA PRO A 411 1.18 15.65 -14.09
C PRO A 411 2.30 16.01 -15.07
N TYR A 412 3.41 15.27 -15.00
CA TYR A 412 4.56 15.47 -15.88
C TYR A 412 4.25 15.12 -17.34
N GLY A 413 3.45 14.06 -17.55
CA GLY A 413 2.92 13.72 -18.87
C GLY A 413 1.99 14.82 -19.41
N TYR A 414 1.07 15.33 -18.58
CA TYR A 414 0.17 16.42 -18.97
C TYR A 414 0.93 17.71 -19.34
N ALA A 415 1.94 18.07 -18.54
CA ALA A 415 2.80 19.22 -18.81
C ALA A 415 3.51 19.11 -20.15
N LEU A 416 4.14 17.96 -20.42
CA LEU A 416 4.89 17.72 -21.65
C LEU A 416 3.98 17.67 -22.90
N MET A 417 2.78 17.10 -22.76
CA MET A 417 1.80 16.94 -23.84
C MET A 417 1.15 18.27 -24.26
N LEU A 418 1.08 19.26 -23.37
CA LEU A 418 0.47 20.56 -23.67
C LEU A 418 1.43 21.55 -24.34
N ILE A 419 2.74 21.31 -24.30
CA ILE A 419 3.75 22.19 -24.92
C ILE A 419 3.53 22.37 -26.44
N PRO A 420 3.36 21.32 -27.26
CA PRO A 420 3.19 21.47 -28.70
C PRO A 420 1.89 22.21 -29.04
N PHE A 421 0.83 21.97 -28.26
CA PHE A 421 -0.44 22.67 -28.41
C PHE A 421 -0.29 24.17 -28.18
N TYR A 422 0.41 24.57 -27.11
CA TYR A 422 0.64 25.98 -26.85
C TYR A 422 1.58 26.65 -27.84
N ILE A 423 2.56 25.92 -28.39
CA ILE A 423 3.37 26.42 -29.52
C ILE A 423 2.47 26.70 -30.72
N VAL A 424 1.54 25.80 -31.05
CA VAL A 424 0.58 26.00 -32.15
C VAL A 424 -0.36 27.17 -31.85
N VAL A 425 -0.90 27.27 -30.62
CA VAL A 425 -1.76 28.40 -30.22
C VAL A 425 -1.00 29.72 -30.32
N LEU A 426 0.23 29.81 -29.82
CA LEU A 426 1.06 31.01 -29.93
C LEU A 426 1.45 31.32 -31.38
N MET A 427 1.68 30.30 -32.21
CA MET A 427 1.95 30.48 -33.64
C MET A 427 0.72 30.99 -34.41
N LEU A 428 -0.47 30.48 -34.09
CA LEU A 428 -1.73 30.96 -34.65
C LEU A 428 -2.03 32.38 -34.18
N VAL A 429 -1.89 32.66 -32.88
CA VAL A 429 -2.01 34.03 -32.35
C VAL A 429 -1.00 34.95 -33.05
N ARG A 430 0.24 34.50 -33.26
CA ARG A 430 1.26 35.27 -34.00
C ARG A 430 0.85 35.58 -35.44
N LEU A 431 0.43 34.55 -36.16
CA LEU A 431 0.09 34.66 -37.58
C LEU A 431 -1.08 35.63 -37.80
N PHE A 432 -2.05 35.66 -36.89
CA PHE A 432 -3.31 36.37 -37.09
C PHE A 432 -3.45 37.69 -36.31
N THR A 433 -2.79 37.86 -35.16
CA THR A 433 -2.91 39.10 -34.35
C THR A 433 -1.83 40.14 -34.63
N GLY A 434 -0.71 39.76 -35.26
CA GLY A 434 0.38 40.69 -35.58
C GLY A 434 1.08 41.31 -34.36
N SER A 435 0.86 40.77 -33.15
CA SER A 435 1.56 41.15 -31.91
C SER A 435 3.09 41.17 -32.09
N THR A 436 3.86 41.84 -31.24
CA THR A 436 5.33 41.85 -31.29
C THR A 436 5.98 41.24 -30.05
N GLN A 437 5.19 40.86 -29.04
CA GLN A 437 5.68 40.36 -27.75
C GLN A 437 5.95 38.84 -27.71
N TYR A 438 6.33 38.22 -28.83
CA TYR A 438 6.60 36.77 -28.90
C TYR A 438 7.86 36.34 -28.15
N LEU A 439 8.84 37.25 -28.04
CA LEU A 439 10.03 37.01 -27.25
C LEU A 439 9.65 36.83 -25.78
N LEU A 440 8.76 37.69 -25.26
CA LEU A 440 8.24 37.59 -23.90
C LEU A 440 7.42 36.31 -23.71
N ALA A 441 6.58 35.94 -24.69
CA ALA A 441 5.82 34.70 -24.68
C ALA A 441 6.73 33.46 -24.61
N GLY A 442 7.75 33.41 -25.47
CA GLY A 442 8.73 32.33 -25.52
C GLY A 442 9.58 32.25 -24.26
N ILE A 443 10.02 33.39 -23.73
CA ILE A 443 10.76 33.46 -22.45
C ILE A 443 9.90 32.94 -21.31
N LEU A 444 8.63 33.32 -21.22
CA LEU A 444 7.74 32.89 -20.14
C LEU A 444 7.35 31.41 -20.27
N VAL A 445 7.20 30.87 -21.48
CA VAL A 445 7.07 29.41 -21.70
C VAL A 445 8.36 28.70 -21.28
N ALA A 446 9.54 29.21 -21.64
CA ALA A 446 10.82 28.63 -21.23
C ALA A 446 11.01 28.67 -19.71
N LEU A 447 10.71 29.80 -19.06
CA LEU A 447 10.71 29.95 -17.60
C LEU A 447 9.71 29.01 -16.94
N PHE A 448 8.53 28.82 -17.52
CA PHE A 448 7.56 27.85 -17.04
C PHE A 448 8.08 26.42 -17.13
N LEU A 449 8.75 26.04 -18.23
CA LEU A 449 9.36 24.72 -18.39
C LEU A 449 10.50 24.49 -17.38
N ILE A 450 11.34 25.49 -17.20
CA ILE A 450 12.42 25.48 -16.20
C ILE A 450 11.82 25.37 -14.80
N PHE A 451 10.84 26.20 -14.46
CA PHE A 451 10.16 26.18 -13.16
C PHE A 451 9.45 24.86 -12.90
N SER A 452 8.72 24.32 -13.88
CA SER A 452 8.08 23.01 -13.82
C SER A 452 9.12 21.92 -13.55
N GLY A 453 10.23 21.90 -14.30
CA GLY A 453 11.35 20.97 -14.10
C GLY A 453 12.01 21.11 -12.72
N ILE A 454 12.22 22.34 -12.24
CA ILE A 454 12.73 22.61 -10.89
C ILE A 454 11.76 22.09 -9.84
N LEU A 455 10.47 22.32 -10.01
CA LEU A 455 9.43 21.94 -9.05
C LEU A 455 9.28 20.41 -8.98
N VAL A 456 9.42 19.70 -10.12
CA VAL A 456 9.56 18.23 -10.19
C VAL A 456 10.77 17.76 -9.38
N ASN A 457 11.92 18.41 -9.58
CA ASN A 457 13.16 17.98 -8.93
C ASN A 457 13.13 18.28 -7.42
N LEU A 458 12.60 19.45 -7.05
CA LEU A 458 12.37 19.86 -5.67
C LEU A 458 11.42 18.90 -4.97
N GLN A 459 10.39 18.38 -5.65
CA GLN A 459 9.54 17.31 -5.13
C GLN A 459 10.35 16.05 -4.81
N ARG A 460 11.15 15.54 -5.74
CA ARG A 460 11.99 14.35 -5.48
C ARG A 460 12.94 14.56 -4.32
N ILE A 461 13.52 15.76 -4.21
CA ILE A 461 14.45 16.12 -3.13
C ILE A 461 13.71 16.20 -1.79
N THR A 462 12.54 16.87 -1.76
CA THR A 462 11.73 17.00 -0.55
C THR A 462 11.15 15.66 -0.10
N GLU A 463 10.68 14.81 -1.02
CA GLU A 463 10.27 13.43 -0.71
C GLU A 463 11.42 12.66 -0.07
N LYS A 464 12.60 12.65 -0.69
CA LYS A 464 13.78 11.96 -0.13
C LYS A 464 14.22 12.55 1.21
N ALA A 465 14.15 13.87 1.39
CA ALA A 465 14.53 14.54 2.63
C ALA A 465 13.54 14.22 3.76
N VAL A 466 12.23 14.32 3.47
CA VAL A 466 11.14 13.95 4.38
C VAL A 466 11.22 12.47 4.72
N GLU A 467 11.51 11.61 3.74
CA GLU A 467 11.69 10.17 3.94
C GLU A 467 12.89 9.87 4.84
N LYS A 468 14.03 10.53 4.58
CA LYS A 468 15.25 10.42 5.37
C LYS A 468 15.11 10.98 6.79
N ILE A 469 14.26 11.97 7.01
CA ILE A 469 14.00 12.56 8.34
C ILE A 469 12.95 11.75 9.12
N LEU A 470 11.89 11.25 8.46
CA LEU A 470 10.76 10.59 9.13
C LEU A 470 10.84 9.06 9.20
N PHE A 471 11.53 8.39 8.27
CA PHE A 471 11.47 6.92 8.12
C PHE A 471 12.81 6.19 8.28
N ARG A 472 13.94 6.90 8.40
CA ARG A 472 15.29 6.30 8.52
C ARG A 472 15.47 5.33 9.69
N LYS A 473 14.69 5.47 10.78
CA LYS A 473 14.71 4.54 11.92
C LYS A 473 13.89 3.25 11.72
N THR A 474 13.00 3.22 10.72
CA THR A 474 11.98 2.16 10.56
C THR A 474 12.29 1.22 9.39
N HIS A 475 12.99 1.70 8.35
CA HIS A 475 13.30 0.88 7.17
C HIS A 475 14.42 -0.13 7.44
N ASP A 476 15.50 0.30 8.13
CA ASP A 476 16.60 -0.58 8.56
C ASP A 476 16.09 -1.68 9.52
N ALA A 477 15.12 -1.36 10.37
CA ALA A 477 14.48 -2.33 11.26
C ALA A 477 13.76 -3.44 10.47
N TYR A 478 13.02 -3.10 9.40
CA TYR A 478 12.28 -4.08 8.59
C TYR A 478 13.20 -5.03 7.80
N GLU A 479 14.27 -4.54 7.19
CA GLU A 479 15.23 -5.39 6.47
C GLU A 479 16.00 -6.30 7.43
N THR A 480 16.44 -5.74 8.57
CA THR A 480 17.12 -6.51 9.62
C THR A 480 16.19 -7.61 10.16
N LEU A 481 14.90 -7.31 10.35
CA LEU A 481 13.94 -8.28 10.84
C LEU A 481 13.59 -9.38 9.85
N SER A 482 13.47 -9.04 8.58
CA SER A 482 13.16 -10.01 7.52
C SER A 482 14.33 -10.97 7.32
N ALA A 483 15.56 -10.47 7.38
CA ALA A 483 16.76 -11.30 7.42
C ALA A 483 16.78 -12.21 8.66
N PHE A 484 16.41 -11.66 9.82
CA PHE A 484 16.37 -12.40 11.08
C PHE A 484 15.29 -13.50 11.10
N SER A 485 14.07 -13.21 10.66
CA SER A 485 12.98 -14.18 10.54
C SER A 485 13.38 -15.40 9.69
N LYS A 486 14.15 -15.18 8.61
CA LYS A 486 14.70 -16.25 7.77
C LYS A 486 15.82 -17.04 8.46
N ALA A 487 16.56 -16.42 9.38
CA ALA A 487 17.63 -17.09 10.13
C ALA A 487 17.06 -18.00 11.23
N LEU A 488 16.00 -17.57 11.94
CA LEU A 488 15.35 -18.32 13.03
C LEU A 488 14.91 -19.73 12.59
N VAL A 489 14.35 -19.86 11.39
CA VAL A 489 13.86 -21.14 10.86
C VAL A 489 14.98 -22.17 10.65
N LYS A 490 16.24 -21.75 10.57
CA LYS A 490 17.39 -22.65 10.35
C LYS A 490 17.97 -23.23 11.64
N ILE A 491 17.61 -22.67 12.80
CA ILE A 491 18.14 -23.10 14.10
C ILE A 491 17.20 -24.15 14.67
N LEU A 492 17.67 -25.40 14.77
CA LEU A 492 16.90 -26.53 15.31
C LEU A 492 17.14 -26.76 16.81
N ASP A 493 18.19 -26.15 17.38
CA ASP A 493 18.50 -26.25 18.80
C ASP A 493 17.68 -25.25 19.61
N LEU A 494 16.82 -25.76 20.50
CA LEU A 494 15.85 -24.96 21.25
C LEU A 494 16.52 -23.88 22.11
N LYS A 495 17.66 -24.22 22.74
CA LYS A 495 18.40 -23.29 23.61
C LYS A 495 18.99 -22.15 22.80
N THR A 496 19.71 -22.46 21.73
CA THR A 496 20.32 -21.46 20.83
C THR A 496 19.26 -20.57 20.19
N LEU A 497 18.13 -21.14 19.77
CA LEU A 497 17.02 -20.39 19.19
C LEU A 497 16.41 -19.40 20.20
N SER A 498 16.19 -19.84 21.44
CA SER A 498 15.60 -19.02 22.50
C SER A 498 16.49 -17.82 22.85
N GLU A 499 17.81 -18.04 23.02
CA GLU A 499 18.78 -16.98 23.31
C GLU A 499 18.87 -15.95 22.16
N GLU A 500 18.77 -16.39 20.92
CA GLU A 500 18.86 -15.53 19.74
C GLU A 500 17.61 -14.65 19.54
N ILE A 501 16.41 -15.20 19.84
CA ILE A 501 15.15 -14.44 19.88
C ILE A 501 15.25 -13.31 20.91
N GLU A 502 15.74 -13.61 22.12
CA GLU A 502 15.87 -12.60 23.18
C GLU A 502 16.83 -11.49 22.80
N ARG A 503 18.04 -11.85 22.36
CA ARG A 503 19.07 -10.88 21.95
C ARG A 503 18.54 -9.92 20.89
N THR A 504 17.76 -10.44 19.94
CA THR A 504 17.21 -9.62 18.87
C THR A 504 16.11 -8.69 19.35
N LEU A 505 15.20 -9.17 20.21
CA LEU A 505 14.18 -8.32 20.80
C LEU A 505 14.80 -7.19 21.64
N VAL A 506 15.86 -7.47 22.40
CA VAL A 506 16.62 -6.45 23.15
C VAL A 506 17.23 -5.42 22.20
N THR A 507 17.93 -5.87 21.16
CA THR A 507 18.67 -5.00 20.24
C THR A 507 17.72 -4.10 19.42
N VAL A 508 16.60 -4.65 18.95
CA VAL A 508 15.65 -3.93 18.10
C VAL A 508 14.75 -2.99 18.90
N LEU A 509 14.31 -3.39 20.09
CA LEU A 509 13.31 -2.64 20.87
C LEU A 509 13.91 -1.74 21.95
N GLY A 510 15.14 -2.03 22.40
CA GLY A 510 15.81 -1.32 23.49
C GLY A 510 15.10 -1.53 24.83
N VAL A 511 14.81 -2.79 25.16
CA VAL A 511 14.15 -3.19 26.41
C VAL A 511 15.16 -3.71 27.43
N GLU A 512 14.91 -3.46 28.71
CA GLU A 512 15.86 -3.79 29.79
C GLU A 512 15.82 -5.26 30.20
N THR A 513 14.65 -5.90 30.06
CA THR A 513 14.45 -7.31 30.42
C THR A 513 13.56 -8.03 29.41
N VAL A 514 13.91 -9.27 29.08
CA VAL A 514 13.14 -10.17 28.21
C VAL A 514 13.10 -11.56 28.84
N THR A 515 11.94 -12.22 28.84
CA THR A 515 11.80 -13.60 29.35
C THR A 515 10.94 -14.43 28.41
N LEU A 516 11.47 -15.56 27.96
CA LEU A 516 10.77 -16.50 27.08
C LEU A 516 10.15 -17.64 27.89
N TYR A 517 8.85 -17.85 27.73
CA TYR A 517 8.10 -18.96 28.32
C TYR A 517 7.69 -19.95 27.25
N LEU A 518 7.96 -21.24 27.45
CA LEU A 518 7.50 -22.33 26.57
C LEU A 518 6.66 -23.34 27.37
N PHE A 519 5.75 -24.02 26.68
CA PHE A 519 4.87 -25.01 27.26
C PHE A 519 5.59 -26.35 27.50
N ASP A 520 5.62 -26.82 28.75
CA ASP A 520 6.12 -28.15 29.14
C ASP A 520 4.94 -29.13 29.18
N LYS A 521 4.82 -29.98 28.15
CA LYS A 521 3.74 -30.98 28.01
C LYS A 521 3.70 -32.00 29.16
N GLU A 522 4.82 -32.30 29.80
CA GLU A 522 4.86 -33.32 30.87
C GLU A 522 4.27 -32.80 32.19
N LYS A 523 4.34 -31.48 32.40
CA LYS A 523 3.93 -30.83 33.66
C LYS A 523 2.71 -29.93 33.52
N ASP A 524 2.21 -29.73 32.30
CA ASP A 524 1.08 -28.86 31.95
C ASP A 524 1.26 -27.40 32.43
N VAL A 525 2.49 -26.89 32.31
CA VAL A 525 2.87 -25.54 32.74
C VAL A 525 3.70 -24.82 31.69
N TYR A 526 3.55 -23.49 31.62
CA TYR A 526 4.49 -22.61 30.94
C TYR A 526 5.66 -22.30 31.86
N ALA A 527 6.85 -22.69 31.43
CA ALA A 527 8.09 -22.51 32.18
C ALA A 527 9.05 -21.56 31.44
N PRO A 528 9.82 -20.73 32.17
CA PRO A 528 10.83 -19.87 31.58
C PRO A 528 11.98 -20.73 31.05
N VAL A 529 12.33 -20.55 29.77
CA VAL A 529 13.41 -21.29 29.09
C VAL A 529 14.65 -20.43 28.92
N SER A 530 14.48 -19.11 28.80
CA SER A 530 15.56 -18.14 28.72
C SER A 530 15.14 -16.82 29.38
N THR A 531 16.12 -16.02 29.80
CA THR A 531 15.90 -14.69 30.39
C THR A 531 17.12 -13.81 30.16
N TYR A 532 16.89 -12.61 29.62
CA TYR A 532 17.90 -11.56 29.45
C TYR A 532 17.61 -10.38 30.38
N GLY A 533 18.62 -9.91 31.13
CA GLY A 533 18.53 -8.69 31.97
C GLY A 533 19.24 -8.80 33.34
N PRO A 534 19.36 -7.68 34.08
CA PRO A 534 20.25 -7.54 35.24
C PRO A 534 19.84 -8.33 36.50
N ASP A 535 18.66 -8.94 36.56
CA ASP A 535 18.27 -9.81 37.68
C ASP A 535 17.60 -11.13 37.24
N PRO A 536 18.39 -12.20 36.99
CA PRO A 536 17.88 -13.53 36.69
C PRO A 536 17.10 -14.20 37.85
N ARG A 537 17.16 -13.64 39.08
CA ARG A 537 16.67 -14.33 40.29
C ARG A 537 15.26 -13.92 40.72
N THR A 538 14.68 -12.82 40.23
CA THR A 538 13.34 -12.36 40.68
C THR A 538 12.18 -12.56 39.69
N GLY A 539 12.42 -13.06 38.46
CA GLY A 539 11.36 -13.34 37.47
C GLY A 539 11.46 -14.71 36.76
N GLY A 540 12.68 -15.22 36.53
CA GLY A 540 12.97 -16.42 35.73
C GLY A 540 12.63 -17.78 36.37
N ARG A 541 11.74 -17.82 37.38
CA ARG A 541 11.29 -19.08 38.01
C ARG A 541 9.77 -19.21 38.15
N ILE A 542 9.02 -18.18 37.80
CA ILE A 542 7.57 -18.23 37.89
C ILE A 542 7.09 -19.24 36.85
N ARG A 543 6.44 -20.31 37.28
CA ARG A 543 5.72 -21.22 36.39
C ARG A 543 4.25 -20.82 36.40
N LEU A 544 3.62 -20.90 35.24
CA LEU A 544 2.21 -20.57 35.07
C LEU A 544 1.49 -21.81 34.57
N ALA A 545 0.44 -22.24 35.27
CA ALA A 545 -0.37 -23.36 34.79
C ALA A 545 -1.13 -22.97 33.51
N ALA A 546 -1.44 -23.95 32.66
CA ALA A 546 -2.10 -23.69 31.38
C ALA A 546 -3.49 -23.05 31.51
N ASP A 547 -4.15 -23.24 32.66
CA ASP A 547 -5.48 -22.73 33.00
C ASP A 547 -5.46 -21.36 33.72
N GLU A 548 -4.28 -20.82 34.06
CA GLU A 548 -4.16 -19.46 34.61
C GLU A 548 -4.62 -18.38 33.60
N GLU A 549 -5.08 -17.23 34.12
CA GLU A 549 -5.68 -16.13 33.34
C GLU A 549 -4.81 -15.66 32.16
N LEU A 550 -3.51 -15.48 32.36
CA LEU A 550 -2.61 -14.97 31.33
C LEU A 550 -2.41 -15.95 30.16
N PRO A 551 -1.99 -17.22 30.36
CA PRO A 551 -1.96 -18.22 29.29
C PRO A 551 -3.30 -18.43 28.60
N ARG A 552 -4.40 -18.49 29.37
CA ARG A 552 -5.75 -18.67 28.83
C ARG A 552 -6.16 -17.53 27.89
N TYR A 553 -5.89 -16.28 28.29
CA TYR A 553 -6.20 -15.10 27.48
C TYR A 553 -5.34 -15.05 26.20
N LEU A 554 -4.04 -15.35 26.31
CA LEU A 554 -3.13 -15.37 25.15
C LEU A 554 -3.51 -16.45 24.13
N ALA A 555 -3.99 -17.61 24.59
CA ALA A 555 -4.47 -18.68 23.74
C ALA A 555 -5.75 -18.30 22.97
N MET A 556 -6.64 -17.52 23.58
CA MET A 556 -7.89 -17.05 22.96
C MET A 556 -7.69 -15.85 22.02
N GLY A 557 -6.78 -14.93 22.37
CA GLY A 557 -6.73 -13.59 21.79
C GLY A 557 -5.76 -13.37 20.62
N GLN A 558 -4.74 -14.22 20.43
CA GLN A 558 -3.66 -14.08 19.42
C GLN A 558 -2.99 -12.68 19.31
N ALA A 559 -3.25 -11.77 20.26
CA ALA A 559 -2.85 -10.37 20.19
C ALA A 559 -1.79 -10.06 21.26
N ILE A 560 -0.90 -9.15 20.92
CA ILE A 560 0.10 -8.61 21.85
C ILE A 560 -0.62 -7.82 22.94
N LEU A 561 -0.29 -8.09 24.20
CA LEU A 561 -0.84 -7.36 25.35
C LEU A 561 0.11 -6.26 25.77
N VAL A 562 -0.40 -5.05 25.95
CA VAL A 562 0.34 -3.91 26.51
C VAL A 562 -0.29 -3.56 27.86
N ARG A 563 0.49 -3.62 28.94
CA ARG A 563 -0.03 -3.46 30.32
C ARG A 563 -0.73 -2.12 30.52
N GLU A 564 -0.13 -1.02 30.04
CA GLU A 564 -0.71 0.33 30.14
C GLU A 564 -2.07 0.45 29.44
N GLU A 565 -2.27 -0.24 28.32
CA GLU A 565 -3.56 -0.27 27.63
C GLU A 565 -4.60 -0.99 28.48
N MET A 566 -4.25 -2.15 29.04
CA MET A 566 -5.15 -2.94 29.88
C MET A 566 -5.55 -2.19 31.16
N GLU A 567 -4.61 -1.48 31.80
CA GLU A 567 -4.87 -0.67 33.00
C GLU A 567 -5.86 0.48 32.75
N HIS A 568 -5.92 1.03 31.53
CA HIS A 568 -6.82 2.15 31.19
C HIS A 568 -8.24 1.73 30.77
N PHE A 569 -8.41 0.50 30.27
CA PHE A 569 -9.69 -0.02 29.76
C PHE A 569 -10.43 -0.97 30.72
N SER A 570 -9.85 -1.27 31.88
CA SER A 570 -10.36 -2.28 32.82
C SER A 570 -11.68 -1.90 33.49
N ARG A 571 -12.73 -2.69 33.23
CA ARG A 571 -14.06 -2.53 33.85
C ARG A 571 -14.57 -3.82 34.51
N THR A 572 -14.10 -4.99 34.08
CA THR A 572 -14.56 -6.31 34.59
C THR A 572 -13.57 -6.93 35.58
N GLU A 573 -14.01 -7.93 36.34
CA GLU A 573 -13.23 -8.64 37.35
C GLU A 573 -12.12 -9.50 36.72
N GLU A 574 -12.41 -10.15 35.59
CA GLU A 574 -11.45 -10.91 34.78
C GLU A 574 -10.29 -10.04 34.27
N GLN A 575 -10.56 -8.80 33.83
CA GLN A 575 -9.52 -7.88 33.36
C GLN A 575 -8.55 -7.45 34.48
N ARG A 576 -9.03 -7.35 35.72
CA ARG A 576 -8.16 -7.05 36.87
C ARG A 576 -7.25 -8.23 37.20
N ALA A 577 -7.80 -9.45 37.19
CA ALA A 577 -7.01 -10.66 37.40
C ALA A 577 -5.91 -10.83 36.34
N LEU A 578 -6.20 -10.47 35.08
CA LEU A 578 -5.20 -10.44 34.00
C LEU A 578 -4.10 -9.39 34.24
N ILE A 579 -4.43 -8.19 34.72
CA ILE A 579 -3.43 -7.16 35.07
C ILE A 579 -2.55 -7.64 36.22
N ASP A 580 -3.13 -8.25 37.24
CA ASP A 580 -2.37 -8.78 38.37
C ASP A 580 -1.43 -9.90 37.91
N ALA A 581 -1.85 -10.74 36.96
CA ALA A 581 -0.98 -11.72 36.31
C ALA A 581 0.17 -11.06 35.53
N LEU A 582 -0.08 -10.00 34.77
CA LEU A 582 0.95 -9.22 34.06
C LEU A 582 1.94 -8.56 35.04
N ARG A 583 1.46 -8.05 36.18
CA ARG A 583 2.32 -7.49 37.24
C ARG A 583 3.17 -8.56 37.92
N ARG A 584 2.61 -9.75 38.16
CA ARG A 584 3.33 -10.90 38.74
C ARG A 584 4.52 -11.31 37.88
N VAL A 585 4.41 -11.25 36.55
CA VAL A 585 5.52 -11.50 35.62
C VAL A 585 6.31 -10.25 35.24
N LYS A 586 6.00 -9.08 35.84
CA LYS A 586 6.61 -7.76 35.54
C LYS A 586 6.59 -7.39 34.05
N ALA A 587 5.51 -7.75 33.34
CA ALA A 587 5.35 -7.47 31.92
C ALA A 587 4.88 -6.04 31.67
N ASP A 588 5.57 -5.31 30.80
CA ASP A 588 5.06 -4.10 30.15
C ASP A 588 4.37 -4.48 28.83
N VAL A 589 4.95 -5.44 28.10
CA VAL A 589 4.37 -6.03 26.90
C VAL A 589 4.49 -7.55 26.95
N CYS A 590 3.44 -8.26 26.55
CA CYS A 590 3.43 -9.72 26.44
C CYS A 590 3.09 -10.14 25.00
N ILE A 591 3.94 -10.96 24.40
CA ILE A 591 3.89 -11.37 23.00
C ILE A 591 3.58 -12.87 22.93
N PRO A 592 2.42 -13.29 22.39
CA PRO A 592 2.09 -14.70 22.26
C PRO A 592 2.78 -15.35 21.05
N PHE A 593 3.27 -16.58 21.22
CA PHE A 593 3.75 -17.43 20.13
C PHE A 593 2.71 -18.51 19.83
N VAL A 594 1.90 -18.26 18.80
CA VAL A 594 0.80 -19.15 18.42
C VAL A 594 1.10 -19.77 17.06
N ASN A 595 1.02 -21.10 16.98
CA ASN A 595 1.10 -21.83 15.73
C ASN A 595 -0.12 -22.77 15.61
N LYS A 596 -0.78 -22.82 14.45
CA LYS A 596 -1.97 -23.66 14.19
C LYS A 596 -3.05 -23.58 15.30
N ASN A 597 -3.31 -22.38 15.82
CA ASN A 597 -4.24 -22.10 16.94
C ASN A 597 -3.86 -22.71 18.31
N ALA A 598 -2.63 -23.18 18.47
CA ALA A 598 -2.07 -23.59 19.77
C ALA A 598 -1.06 -22.56 20.27
N LEU A 599 -1.16 -22.18 21.54
CA LEU A 599 -0.15 -21.36 22.22
C LEU A 599 1.07 -22.23 22.54
N ILE A 600 2.17 -22.01 21.83
CA ILE A 600 3.44 -22.72 22.04
C ILE A 600 4.17 -22.14 23.25
N GLY A 601 4.03 -20.83 23.44
CA GLY A 601 4.72 -20.05 24.46
C GLY A 601 4.40 -18.58 24.35
N PHE A 602 5.05 -17.76 25.15
CA PHE A 602 4.95 -16.31 25.07
C PHE A 602 6.22 -15.64 25.57
N CYS A 603 6.44 -14.40 25.16
CA CYS A 603 7.56 -13.59 25.57
C CYS A 603 7.08 -12.41 26.41
N VAL A 604 7.76 -12.16 27.52
CA VAL A 604 7.52 -11.02 28.41
C VAL A 604 8.62 -10.00 28.19
N LEU A 605 8.23 -8.77 27.86
CA LEU A 605 9.11 -7.61 27.77
C LEU A 605 8.87 -6.72 28.99
N GLY A 606 9.95 -6.36 29.68
CA GLY A 606 9.91 -5.36 30.75
C GLY A 606 10.04 -3.94 30.21
N PRO A 607 10.43 -2.98 31.08
CA PRO A 607 10.47 -1.57 30.73
C PRO A 607 11.46 -1.29 29.61
N ARG A 608 11.07 -0.33 28.76
CA ARG A 608 11.93 0.19 27.71
C ARG A 608 12.98 1.12 28.32
N SER A 609 14.21 1.06 27.83
CA SER A 609 15.31 1.95 28.29
C SER A 609 15.09 3.43 27.95
N THR A 610 14.06 3.73 27.14
CA THR A 610 13.62 5.10 26.82
C THR A 610 12.15 5.26 27.20
N PRO A 611 11.72 6.43 27.71
CA PRO A 611 10.35 6.68 28.18
C PRO A 611 9.33 6.84 27.03
N GLN A 612 9.51 6.13 25.92
CA GLN A 612 8.73 6.27 24.69
C GLN A 612 7.81 5.07 24.48
N MET A 613 6.49 5.31 24.36
CA MET A 613 5.47 4.29 24.14
C MET A 613 5.73 3.47 22.86
N TYR A 614 5.25 2.21 22.82
CA TYR A 614 5.27 1.37 21.62
C TYR A 614 4.32 1.94 20.56
N SER A 615 4.80 2.10 19.33
CA SER A 615 4.00 2.58 18.21
C SER A 615 3.25 1.44 17.50
N ASP A 616 2.20 1.76 16.74
CA ASP A 616 1.51 0.79 15.86
C ASP A 616 2.47 0.06 14.89
N GLN A 617 3.59 0.70 14.53
CA GLN A 617 4.61 0.09 13.68
C GLN A 617 5.45 -0.92 14.46
N ASP A 618 5.80 -0.63 15.72
CA ASP A 618 6.51 -1.55 16.60
C ASP A 618 5.64 -2.78 16.91
N LEU A 619 4.35 -2.60 17.16
CA LEU A 619 3.43 -3.72 17.42
C LEU A 619 3.27 -4.63 16.19
N ARG A 620 3.11 -4.06 14.98
CA ARG A 620 3.07 -4.87 13.73
C ARG A 620 4.37 -5.63 13.53
N LEU A 621 5.50 -5.00 13.83
CA LEU A 621 6.82 -5.59 13.74
C LEU A 621 6.97 -6.78 14.71
N LEU A 622 6.51 -6.61 15.94
CA LEU A 622 6.46 -7.66 16.96
C LEU A 622 5.54 -8.82 16.55
N THR A 623 4.39 -8.54 15.93
CA THR A 623 3.50 -9.60 15.43
C THR A 623 4.17 -10.46 14.37
N MET A 624 4.93 -9.85 13.44
CA MET A 624 5.67 -10.60 12.42
C MET A 624 6.79 -11.46 13.03
N LEU A 625 7.54 -10.93 14.01
CA LEU A 625 8.52 -11.72 14.76
C LEU A 625 7.86 -12.88 15.51
N ALA A 626 6.74 -12.62 16.19
CA ALA A 626 6.05 -13.61 16.99
C ALA A 626 5.59 -14.80 16.15
N GLN A 627 5.09 -14.55 14.94
CA GLN A 627 4.71 -15.61 14.00
C GLN A 627 5.93 -16.44 13.55
N ALA A 628 7.02 -15.80 13.15
CA ALA A 628 8.22 -16.50 12.72
C ALA A 628 8.86 -17.30 13.87
N ALA A 629 8.93 -16.71 15.06
CA ALA A 629 9.43 -17.35 16.27
C ALA A 629 8.54 -18.52 16.69
N ALA A 630 7.21 -18.40 16.62
CA ALA A 630 6.29 -19.49 16.94
C ALA A 630 6.52 -20.72 16.05
N ILE A 631 6.71 -20.53 14.74
CA ILE A 631 6.99 -21.61 13.80
C ILE A 631 8.35 -22.26 14.09
N ALA A 632 9.39 -21.44 14.35
CA ALA A 632 10.73 -21.95 14.63
C ALA A 632 10.79 -22.71 15.96
N LEU A 633 10.18 -22.18 17.02
CA LEU A 633 10.12 -22.80 18.34
C LEU A 633 9.33 -24.10 18.31
N ASP A 634 8.18 -24.14 17.62
CA ASP A 634 7.40 -25.37 17.44
C ASP A 634 8.22 -26.44 16.70
N ASN A 635 8.93 -26.07 15.63
CA ASN A 635 9.81 -26.98 14.91
C ASN A 635 10.98 -27.48 15.77
N ALA A 636 11.63 -26.62 16.56
CA ALA A 636 12.73 -27.00 17.44
C ALA A 636 12.26 -27.95 18.55
N MET A 637 11.09 -27.67 19.16
CA MET A 637 10.46 -28.54 20.16
C MET A 637 10.10 -29.91 19.57
N LEU A 638 9.51 -29.95 18.37
CA LEU A 638 9.21 -31.19 17.66
C LEU A 638 10.47 -32.00 17.32
N TYR A 639 11.55 -31.32 16.94
CA TYR A 639 12.83 -31.97 16.65
C TYR A 639 13.47 -32.58 17.91
N GLU A 640 13.40 -31.87 19.04
CA GLU A 640 13.90 -32.38 20.33
C GLU A 640 13.07 -33.58 20.82
N GLU A 641 11.75 -33.52 20.65
CA GLU A 641 10.83 -34.64 20.94
C GLU A 641 11.13 -35.86 20.04
N LEU A 642 11.37 -35.65 18.75
CA LEU A 642 11.78 -36.69 17.82
C LEU A 642 13.11 -37.33 18.22
N LYS A 643 14.13 -36.52 18.53
CA LYS A 643 15.45 -37.00 18.96
C LYS A 643 15.36 -37.80 20.25
N ARG A 644 14.53 -37.37 21.20
CA ARG A 644 14.28 -38.11 22.44
C ARG A 644 13.58 -39.44 22.14
N SER A 645 12.56 -39.45 21.30
CA SER A 645 11.85 -40.66 20.87
C SER A 645 12.78 -41.67 20.18
N GLU A 646 13.59 -41.24 19.22
CA GLU A 646 14.58 -42.09 18.56
C GLU A 646 15.57 -42.71 19.55
N SER A 647 16.05 -41.93 20.53
CA SER A 647 16.96 -42.43 21.55
C SER A 647 16.32 -43.52 22.41
N ILE A 648 15.02 -43.38 22.72
CA ILE A 648 14.24 -44.35 23.48
C ILE A 648 14.04 -45.62 22.63
N VAL A 649 13.58 -45.48 21.38
CA VAL A 649 13.37 -46.61 20.46
C VAL A 649 14.66 -47.41 20.27
N ARG A 650 15.80 -46.75 20.01
CA ARG A 650 17.10 -47.42 19.90
C ARG A 650 17.48 -48.18 21.16
N ARG A 651 17.14 -47.64 22.34
CA ARG A 651 17.40 -48.32 23.62
C ARG A 651 16.48 -49.55 23.77
N THR A 652 15.23 -49.45 23.36
CA THR A 652 14.25 -50.55 23.41
C THR A 652 14.58 -51.66 22.42
N ASP A 653 14.97 -51.34 21.18
CA ASP A 653 15.37 -52.34 20.18
C ASP A 653 16.62 -53.12 20.62
N ARG A 654 17.58 -52.46 21.26
CA ARG A 654 18.74 -53.13 21.87
C ARG A 654 18.34 -54.10 22.97
N LEU A 655 17.43 -53.70 23.86
CA LEU A 655 16.93 -54.57 24.92
C LEU A 655 16.23 -55.81 24.34
N ARG A 656 15.41 -55.65 23.29
CA ARG A 656 14.78 -56.78 22.59
C ARG A 656 15.77 -57.71 21.89
N SER A 657 16.81 -57.15 21.27
CA SER A 657 17.89 -57.94 20.64
C SER A 657 18.63 -58.76 21.70
N LEU A 658 18.96 -58.14 22.84
CA LEU A 658 19.54 -58.82 24.00
C LEU A 658 18.66 -59.96 24.51
N GLU A 659 17.34 -59.75 24.62
CA GLU A 659 16.39 -60.81 25.01
C GLU A 659 16.41 -62.00 24.04
N THR A 660 16.49 -61.73 22.73
CA THR A 660 16.53 -62.78 21.69
C THR A 660 17.83 -63.57 21.72
N ILE A 661 18.96 -62.86 21.87
CA ILE A 661 20.30 -63.46 21.92
C ILE A 661 20.50 -64.24 23.22
N ALA A 662 20.02 -63.73 24.36
CA ALA A 662 20.10 -64.40 25.66
C ALA A 662 19.44 -65.78 25.65
N GLY A 663 18.35 -65.96 24.91
CA GLY A 663 17.69 -67.27 24.74
C GLY A 663 18.58 -68.29 24.02
N GLY A 664 19.26 -67.90 22.94
CA GLY A 664 20.20 -68.76 22.21
C GLY A 664 21.44 -69.11 23.02
N PHE A 665 22.02 -68.12 23.70
CA PHE A 665 23.18 -68.32 24.59
C PHE A 665 22.85 -69.21 25.78
N ALA A 666 21.64 -69.14 26.35
CA ALA A 666 21.21 -70.03 27.42
C ALA A 666 21.22 -71.51 26.98
N HIS A 667 20.81 -71.79 25.74
CA HIS A 667 20.91 -73.14 25.16
C HIS A 667 22.36 -73.56 24.94
N GLU A 668 23.21 -72.67 24.45
CA GLU A 668 24.62 -72.96 24.21
C GLU A 668 25.46 -73.12 25.48
N VAL A 669 25.08 -72.50 26.60
CA VAL A 669 25.70 -72.71 27.92
C VAL A 669 25.17 -74.00 28.59
N ARG A 670 23.90 -74.36 28.37
CA ARG A 670 23.32 -75.60 28.91
C ARG A 670 24.01 -76.85 28.35
N ASN A 671 24.47 -76.82 27.10
CA ASN A 671 25.15 -77.93 26.44
C ASN A 671 26.47 -78.36 27.15
N PRO A 672 27.49 -77.48 27.30
CA PRO A 672 28.73 -77.79 28.03
C PRO A 672 28.46 -78.11 29.50
N LEU A 673 27.48 -77.46 30.16
CA LEU A 673 27.08 -77.82 31.52
C LEU A 673 26.54 -79.26 31.63
N THR A 674 25.79 -79.72 30.62
CA THR A 674 25.26 -81.09 30.59
C THR A 674 26.38 -82.09 30.35
N SER A 675 27.33 -81.76 29.47
CA SER A 675 28.55 -82.54 29.25
C SER A 675 29.35 -82.68 30.55
N ILE A 676 29.74 -81.57 31.18
CA ILE A 676 30.46 -81.53 32.47
C ILE A 676 29.71 -82.35 33.54
N LYS A 677 28.39 -82.18 33.65
CA LYS A 677 27.57 -82.93 34.62
C LYS A 677 27.61 -84.44 34.37
N THR A 678 27.50 -84.88 33.12
CA THR A 678 27.55 -86.31 32.74
C THR A 678 28.90 -86.91 33.08
N PHE A 679 29.97 -86.19 32.74
CA PHE A 679 31.34 -86.57 33.08
C PHE A 679 31.55 -86.69 34.60
N ILE A 680 31.04 -85.73 35.39
CA ILE A 680 31.12 -85.77 36.86
C ILE A 680 30.34 -86.97 37.41
N GLN A 681 29.17 -87.27 36.86
CA GLN A 681 28.35 -88.42 37.28
C GLN A 681 29.01 -89.77 36.99
N LEU A 682 29.77 -89.87 35.90
CA LEU A 682 30.49 -91.11 35.52
C LEU A 682 31.83 -91.26 36.25
N THR A 683 32.32 -90.21 36.91
CA THR A 683 33.61 -90.22 37.62
C THR A 683 33.69 -91.29 38.73
N PRO A 684 32.69 -91.50 39.60
CA PRO A 684 32.74 -92.52 40.65
C PRO A 684 32.87 -93.95 40.10
N GLU A 685 32.27 -94.22 38.93
CA GLU A 685 32.24 -95.54 38.29
C GLU A 685 33.51 -95.83 37.47
N ARG A 686 34.15 -94.78 36.93
CA ARG A 686 35.32 -94.89 36.02
C ARG A 686 36.58 -94.19 36.54
N LYS A 687 36.68 -93.94 37.84
CA LYS A 687 37.83 -93.23 38.46
C LYS A 687 39.18 -93.91 38.26
N ASP A 688 39.18 -95.23 38.10
CA ASP A 688 40.39 -96.05 37.96
C ASP A 688 40.77 -96.28 36.49
N ASP A 689 40.01 -95.70 35.54
CA ASP A 689 40.28 -95.71 34.10
C ASP A 689 41.12 -94.46 33.73
N PRO A 690 42.43 -94.61 33.47
CA PRO A 690 43.32 -93.49 33.20
C PRO A 690 42.97 -92.75 31.91
N GLU A 691 42.40 -93.45 30.93
CA GLU A 691 42.00 -92.88 29.65
C GLU A 691 40.75 -92.01 29.82
N PHE A 692 39.77 -92.48 30.60
CA PHE A 692 38.59 -91.71 30.96
C PHE A 692 38.93 -90.46 31.77
N ILE A 693 39.82 -90.55 32.77
CA ILE A 693 40.21 -89.38 33.59
C ILE A 693 41.00 -88.35 32.78
N GLY A 694 41.87 -88.79 31.87
CA GLY A 694 42.57 -87.90 30.92
C GLY A 694 41.61 -87.16 29.99
N GLN A 695 40.62 -87.87 29.43
CA GLN A 695 39.56 -87.28 28.60
C GLN A 695 38.64 -86.36 29.41
N PHE A 696 38.23 -86.76 30.62
CA PHE A 696 37.42 -85.98 31.54
C PHE A 696 38.06 -84.60 31.81
N SER A 697 39.34 -84.59 32.18
CA SER A 697 40.03 -83.33 32.50
C SER A 697 40.15 -82.41 31.27
N THR A 698 40.33 -82.99 30.09
CA THR A 698 40.46 -82.23 28.84
C THR A 698 39.13 -81.62 28.41
N VAL A 699 38.07 -82.44 28.36
CA VAL A 699 36.74 -82.01 27.91
C VAL A 699 36.12 -81.00 28.88
N VAL A 700 36.25 -81.21 30.19
CA VAL A 700 35.73 -80.26 31.18
C VAL A 700 36.44 -78.91 31.09
N ALA A 701 37.77 -78.91 30.89
CA ALA A 701 38.52 -77.66 30.72
C ALA A 701 38.12 -76.91 29.45
N GLU A 702 37.92 -77.63 28.33
CA GLU A 702 37.45 -77.05 27.07
C GLU A 702 36.03 -76.48 27.17
N ASP A 703 35.12 -77.20 27.83
CA ASP A 703 33.73 -76.78 28.02
C ASP A 703 33.61 -75.58 28.97
N VAL A 704 34.44 -75.49 30.02
CA VAL A 704 34.51 -74.30 30.88
C VAL A 704 35.05 -73.09 30.11
N ALA A 705 36.15 -73.25 29.37
CA ALA A 705 36.70 -72.18 28.54
C ALA A 705 35.73 -71.74 27.43
N ARG A 706 34.84 -72.62 26.98
CA ARG A 706 33.74 -72.29 26.08
C ARG A 706 32.67 -71.43 26.76
N ILE A 707 32.25 -71.77 27.97
CA ILE A 707 31.29 -70.98 28.76
C ILE A 707 31.85 -69.57 29.03
N GLU A 708 33.12 -69.46 29.43
CA GLU A 708 33.75 -68.16 29.68
C GLU A 708 33.77 -67.27 28.43
N ARG A 709 34.09 -67.83 27.26
CA ARG A 709 34.01 -67.10 25.98
C ARG A 709 32.59 -66.63 25.66
N LEU A 710 31.59 -67.51 25.83
CA LEU A 710 30.19 -67.15 25.59
C LEU A 710 29.70 -66.02 26.52
N ILE A 711 30.11 -66.05 27.79
CA ILE A 711 29.80 -64.97 28.75
C ILE A 711 30.47 -63.66 28.33
N GLN A 712 31.73 -63.73 27.88
CA GLN A 712 32.47 -62.56 27.43
C GLN A 712 31.82 -61.92 26.18
N GLU A 713 31.39 -62.74 25.21
CA GLU A 713 30.70 -62.26 24.01
C GLU A 713 29.37 -61.54 24.34
N ILE A 714 28.60 -62.02 25.31
CA ILE A 714 27.37 -61.34 25.79
C ILE A 714 27.72 -60.00 26.47
N LEU A 715 28.75 -59.99 27.31
CA LEU A 715 29.18 -58.78 28.03
C LEU A 715 29.76 -57.72 27.09
N ASP A 716 30.46 -58.13 26.04
CA ASP A 716 31.00 -57.24 25.01
C ASP A 716 29.89 -56.65 24.14
N TYR A 717 28.84 -57.43 23.83
CA TYR A 717 27.63 -56.92 23.15
C TYR A 717 26.83 -55.94 24.04
N ALA A 718 26.79 -56.18 25.35
CA ALA A 718 26.08 -55.33 26.31
C ALA A 718 26.86 -54.05 26.67
N ARG A 719 28.19 -54.06 26.60
CA ARG A 719 29.03 -52.89 26.91
C ARG A 719 29.09 -51.93 25.73
N TYR A 720 28.34 -50.85 25.85
CA TYR A 720 28.49 -49.68 25.00
C TYR A 720 29.87 -49.02 25.23
N MET A 721 30.84 -49.28 24.36
CA MET A 721 32.03 -48.43 24.25
C MET A 721 31.65 -47.25 23.34
N GLN A 722 31.44 -46.07 23.93
CA GLN A 722 31.43 -44.85 23.12
C GLN A 722 32.75 -44.80 22.35
N PRO A 723 32.73 -44.69 21.01
CA PRO A 723 33.96 -44.66 20.24
C PRO A 723 34.81 -43.48 20.71
N LYS A 724 36.04 -43.77 21.12
CA LYS A 724 37.02 -42.74 21.45
C LYS A 724 37.70 -42.33 20.17
N PHE A 725 37.05 -41.41 19.49
CA PHE A 725 37.57 -40.80 18.28
C PHE A 725 38.86 -40.02 18.58
N GLN A 726 39.94 -40.42 17.92
CA GLN A 726 41.21 -39.73 17.90
C GLN A 726 41.72 -39.68 16.45
N GLU A 727 42.46 -38.64 16.09
CA GLU A 727 43.18 -38.63 14.82
C GLU A 727 44.32 -39.66 14.91
N ASP A 728 44.28 -40.67 14.05
CA ASP A 728 45.29 -41.73 13.99
C ASP A 728 45.56 -42.13 12.54
N ASP A 729 46.74 -42.69 12.29
CA ASP A 729 47.17 -43.15 10.97
C ASP A 729 46.77 -44.62 10.77
N ILE A 730 45.94 -44.88 9.75
CA ILE A 730 45.48 -46.23 9.40
C ILE A 730 46.66 -47.17 9.12
N ASN A 731 47.73 -46.71 8.46
CA ASN A 731 48.87 -47.55 8.13
C ASN A 731 49.55 -48.08 9.40
N VAL A 732 49.69 -47.24 10.43
CA VAL A 732 50.24 -47.63 11.74
C VAL A 732 49.36 -48.68 12.42
N ILE A 733 48.04 -48.56 12.29
CA ILE A 733 47.09 -49.52 12.86
C ILE A 733 47.20 -50.87 12.15
N VAL A 734 47.20 -50.86 10.80
CA VAL A 734 47.33 -52.06 9.97
C VAL A 734 48.66 -52.77 10.25
N GLU A 735 49.77 -52.04 10.32
CA GLU A 735 51.08 -52.60 10.67
C GLU A 735 51.08 -53.30 12.03
N SER A 736 50.45 -52.68 13.03
CA SER A 736 50.35 -53.29 14.36
C SER A 736 49.50 -54.57 14.37
N CYS A 737 48.49 -54.68 13.50
CA CYS A 737 47.69 -55.89 13.35
C CYS A 737 48.45 -56.97 12.57
N LEU A 738 49.16 -56.60 11.50
CA LEU A 738 49.99 -57.51 10.71
C LEU A 738 51.07 -58.20 11.54
N TYR A 739 51.60 -57.54 12.58
CA TYR A 739 52.53 -58.17 13.52
C TYR A 739 51.92 -59.42 14.18
N PHE A 740 50.67 -59.34 14.66
CA PHE A 740 49.97 -60.47 15.29
C PHE A 740 49.52 -61.52 14.27
N VAL A 741 49.12 -61.10 13.06
CA VAL A 741 48.68 -62.01 12.00
C VAL A 741 49.85 -62.82 11.43
N ARG A 742 51.05 -62.23 11.30
CA ARG A 742 52.24 -62.93 10.79
C ARG A 742 52.57 -64.19 11.59
N PHE A 743 52.50 -64.12 12.92
CA PHE A 743 52.75 -65.28 13.77
C PHE A 743 51.80 -66.46 13.49
N LYS A 744 50.50 -66.18 13.25
CA LYS A 744 49.53 -67.20 12.84
C LYS A 744 49.72 -67.64 11.38
N ALA A 745 50.07 -66.73 10.48
CA ALA A 745 50.27 -67.02 9.07
C ALA A 745 51.47 -67.96 8.85
N ASP A 746 52.57 -67.76 9.58
CA ASP A 746 53.76 -68.62 9.54
C ASP A 746 53.43 -70.05 9.98
N SER A 747 52.61 -70.21 11.03
CA SER A 747 52.14 -71.54 11.48
C SER A 747 51.28 -72.29 10.45
N LYS A 748 50.73 -71.57 9.46
CA LYS A 748 49.87 -72.12 8.38
C LYS A 748 50.52 -72.04 7.00
N ALA A 749 51.81 -71.68 6.91
CA ALA A 749 52.54 -71.46 5.66
C ALA A 749 51.84 -70.48 4.68
N ALA A 750 51.12 -69.48 5.21
CA ALA A 750 50.40 -68.50 4.41
C ALA A 750 51.26 -67.25 4.13
N LEU A 751 51.34 -66.83 2.87
CA LEU A 751 52.10 -65.64 2.46
C LEU A 751 51.30 -64.36 2.71
N VAL A 752 51.83 -63.45 3.55
CA VAL A 752 51.22 -62.13 3.79
C VAL A 752 51.95 -61.05 2.98
N LYS A 753 51.33 -60.58 1.90
CA LYS A 753 51.83 -59.46 1.09
C LYS A 753 51.24 -58.14 1.60
N LYS A 754 52.09 -57.18 1.96
CA LYS A 754 51.71 -55.84 2.43
C LYS A 754 51.88 -54.84 1.28
N ASP A 755 50.81 -54.11 0.94
CA ASP A 755 50.81 -53.04 -0.06
C ASP A 755 49.96 -51.88 0.49
N LEU A 756 50.62 -50.84 1.02
CA LEU A 756 49.97 -49.69 1.68
C LEU A 756 50.35 -48.40 0.93
N ALA A 757 49.38 -47.50 0.75
CA ALA A 757 49.63 -46.18 0.17
C ALA A 757 50.41 -45.30 1.17
N ALA A 758 51.44 -44.57 0.70
CA ALA A 758 52.39 -43.86 1.54
C ALA A 758 51.89 -42.51 2.09
N ASP A 759 50.83 -41.96 1.48
CA ASP A 759 50.36 -40.59 1.64
C ASP A 759 48.89 -40.52 2.11
N LEU A 760 48.47 -41.47 2.95
CA LEU A 760 47.13 -41.44 3.56
C LEU A 760 47.05 -40.34 4.64
N PRO A 761 46.00 -39.50 4.62
CA PRO A 761 45.79 -38.52 5.68
C PRO A 761 45.40 -39.19 7.00
N SER A 762 45.74 -38.54 8.12
CA SER A 762 45.24 -38.93 9.45
C SER A 762 43.71 -38.82 9.47
N VAL A 763 43.04 -39.81 10.05
CA VAL A 763 41.58 -39.89 10.08
C VAL A 763 41.08 -40.01 11.51
N LEU A 764 39.93 -39.39 11.76
CA LEU A 764 39.28 -39.44 13.06
C LEU A 764 38.60 -40.81 13.26
N LEU A 765 39.20 -41.69 14.06
CA LEU A 765 38.70 -43.06 14.29
C LEU A 765 38.94 -43.54 15.73
N ASP A 766 38.28 -44.63 16.14
CA ASP A 766 38.60 -45.35 17.37
C ASP A 766 39.62 -46.45 17.06
N ARG A 767 40.85 -46.27 17.55
CA ARG A 767 41.97 -47.19 17.27
C ARG A 767 41.68 -48.63 17.68
N GLN A 768 41.05 -48.86 18.84
CA GLN A 768 40.81 -50.21 19.36
C GLN A 768 39.75 -50.93 18.53
N GLN A 769 38.67 -50.24 18.17
CA GLN A 769 37.60 -50.83 17.37
C GLN A 769 38.06 -51.15 15.94
N ILE A 770 38.85 -50.25 15.31
CA ILE A 770 39.40 -50.51 13.97
C ILE A 770 40.41 -51.67 13.98
N LYS A 771 41.24 -51.80 15.02
CA LYS A 771 42.10 -52.99 15.19
C LYS A 771 41.27 -54.28 15.22
N GLN A 772 40.14 -54.27 15.91
CA GLN A 772 39.26 -55.44 15.99
C GLN A 772 38.66 -55.79 14.63
N VAL A 773 38.22 -54.80 13.84
CA VAL A 773 37.74 -55.01 12.45
C VAL A 773 38.83 -55.59 11.55
N LEU A 774 40.09 -55.17 11.73
CA LEU A 774 41.21 -55.66 10.92
C LEU A 774 41.73 -57.05 11.32
N LEU A 775 41.50 -57.45 12.58
CA LEU A 775 41.94 -58.75 13.12
C LEU A 775 40.90 -59.85 12.96
N ASN A 776 39.62 -59.48 12.93
CA ASN A 776 38.51 -60.35 12.53
C ASN A 776 38.63 -60.70 11.04
#